data_AF-H2CK53-F1
#
_entry.id   AF-H2CK53-F1
#
_cell.length_a   1.000
_cell.length_b   1.000
_cell.length_c   1.000
_cell.angle_alpha   90.00
_cell.angle_beta   90.00
_cell.angle_gamma   90.00
#
_symmetry.space_group_name_H-M   'P 1'
#
loop_
_entity.id
_entity.type
_entity.pdbx_description
1 polymer ?
#
loop_
_entity_poly.entity_id
_entity_poly.type
_entity_poly.pdbx_seq_one_letter_code
_entity_poly.pdbx_strand_id
1 'polypeptide(L)'
;MEDKGGITAQGYPLLSFDQTIRFLSNPKASDVRASGDIFEHGRLLSLIYDSIQRLTEANRARVESYYPTDKEIYEDIQLRKRAISDRAPMPPHGEMMKVCLMMAELNPPPFYILREYAVIDNRLRFITKFVASTEHESGNRVSDGLHHVIHNTIATIKTHLIGMDFNRPLQEKIAVFSRLEDLPGIVRLGRMDQILSDIYLRKSDIEAPEEKDVIRLQKVNHFIREHVFRPVLVELTKSRITVKVGLDPLRKSTGRPLPDVILFNNLNSIRFRSKMIVDLLVTKPVLKAVEAVMPQGFSVLAEKDDREKISQLVAEKVVEAAKTRLDLPDALVEICAERIALDAYMKDLEKQDQVETDRQEMQKLLQLLKQQKGVFRAKSGHRLTVNERLLDFLVRGLFSGILIGTEPPYAFGAKNLSSKDFQSVYLLLKDREATARAIDQAEELHEKTQDVVLVRLIEQMTAFHEKSEAELKEIIAPAYIEKLRRLVATTYLPQLPLFQRLWLTLKGRLPDSRIQKRLWEQYVAQSTRLTSKRSGIAAAGKTLEDVQGGPRQNKLDERMQIVLGRMADIAAMLWEKGQFPDRKAIMTSLPSQEDRAVAERLFGFIKAGAASTRDIIEIQVPHREAIYASRRHFENNLSALRERFQRRMADFEGHETKEGVKLSMKHRTEEKEVVRAIVQTLNGIGAD
;
A
#
# COMPACT_ATOMS: atom_id res chain seq x y z
N MET A 1 -30.64 0.36 -14.53
CA MET A 1 -30.97 -0.89 -15.25
C MET A 1 -29.75 -1.76 -15.10
N GLU A 2 -29.54 -2.32 -13.90
CA GLU A 2 -30.05 -3.64 -13.52
C GLU A 2 -29.74 -4.67 -14.59
N ASP A 3 -28.67 -5.44 -14.38
CA ASP A 3 -28.82 -6.88 -14.48
C ASP A 3 -28.02 -7.57 -13.37
N LYS A 4 -28.78 -8.32 -12.57
CA LYS A 4 -28.30 -9.07 -11.41
C LYS A 4 -27.56 -10.28 -11.95
N GLY A 5 -26.27 -10.40 -11.68
CA GLY A 5 -25.52 -11.65 -11.83
C GLY A 5 -25.94 -12.69 -10.79
N GLY A 6 -27.24 -12.96 -10.70
CA GLY A 6 -27.79 -14.17 -10.11
C GLY A 6 -27.56 -15.32 -11.08
N ILE A 7 -27.36 -16.51 -10.52
CA ILE A 7 -27.45 -17.77 -11.25
C ILE A 7 -28.74 -17.69 -12.06
N THR A 8 -28.61 -17.63 -13.38
CA THR A 8 -29.75 -17.55 -14.29
C THR A 8 -30.68 -18.72 -13.98
N ALA A 9 -31.98 -18.46 -13.96
CA ALA A 9 -33.04 -19.46 -13.83
C ALA A 9 -33.08 -20.37 -15.08
N GLN A 10 -31.97 -21.05 -15.38
CA GLN A 10 -31.95 -22.20 -16.27
C GLN A 10 -32.35 -23.39 -15.41
N GLY A 11 -33.51 -23.98 -15.70
CA GLY A 11 -33.85 -25.29 -15.17
C GLY A 11 -32.73 -26.26 -15.54
N TYR A 12 -32.15 -26.94 -14.56
CA TYR A 12 -31.22 -28.04 -14.81
C TYR A 12 -32.09 -29.28 -14.95
N PRO A 13 -32.40 -29.74 -16.18
CA PRO A 13 -33.44 -30.73 -16.36
C PRO A 13 -32.97 -32.07 -15.79
N LEU A 14 -33.78 -32.65 -14.92
CA LEU A 14 -33.68 -34.05 -14.52
C LEU A 14 -34.78 -34.84 -15.23
N LEU A 15 -34.55 -36.14 -15.44
CA LEU A 15 -35.69 -37.02 -15.68
C LEU A 15 -36.61 -36.95 -14.46
N SER A 16 -37.91 -36.78 -14.70
CA SER A 16 -38.91 -36.82 -13.64
C SER A 16 -38.85 -38.16 -12.89
N PHE A 17 -39.29 -38.17 -11.63
CA PHE A 17 -39.34 -39.38 -10.81
C PHE A 17 -39.98 -40.56 -11.55
N ASP A 18 -41.20 -40.38 -12.09
CA ASP A 18 -41.94 -41.43 -12.80
C ASP A 18 -41.21 -41.95 -14.05
N GLN A 19 -40.61 -41.04 -14.83
CA GLN A 19 -39.84 -41.42 -16.02
C GLN A 19 -38.55 -42.14 -15.64
N THR A 20 -37.93 -41.75 -14.52
CA THR A 20 -36.70 -42.37 -14.03
C THR A 20 -36.97 -43.79 -13.55
N ILE A 21 -38.01 -44.00 -12.74
CA ILE A 21 -38.41 -45.34 -12.29
C ILE A 21 -38.80 -46.20 -13.48
N ARG A 22 -39.58 -45.68 -14.43
CA ARG A 22 -39.93 -46.41 -15.66
C ARG A 22 -38.70 -46.79 -16.49
N PHE A 23 -37.74 -45.89 -16.61
CA PHE A 23 -36.50 -46.14 -17.32
C PHE A 23 -35.61 -47.18 -16.61
N LEU A 24 -35.38 -47.06 -15.31
CA LEU A 24 -34.50 -47.96 -14.55
C LEU A 24 -35.12 -49.35 -14.37
N SER A 25 -36.45 -49.46 -14.33
CA SER A 25 -37.17 -50.75 -14.24
C SER A 25 -37.27 -51.45 -15.59
N ASN A 26 -37.53 -50.74 -16.69
CA ASN A 26 -37.58 -51.31 -18.03
C ASN A 26 -37.11 -50.30 -19.09
N PRO A 27 -35.79 -50.24 -19.35
CA PRO A 27 -35.26 -49.22 -20.25
C PRO A 27 -35.71 -49.40 -21.71
N LYS A 28 -36.16 -50.61 -22.10
CA LYS A 28 -36.73 -50.87 -23.45
C LYS A 28 -38.15 -50.34 -23.62
N ALA A 29 -38.87 -50.10 -22.52
CA ALA A 29 -40.24 -49.56 -22.51
C ALA A 29 -40.29 -48.04 -22.22
N SER A 30 -39.11 -47.42 -22.14
CA SER A 30 -38.92 -45.97 -21.95
C SER A 30 -38.55 -45.32 -23.27
N ASP A 31 -38.97 -44.06 -23.47
CA ASP A 31 -38.62 -43.26 -24.65
C ASP A 31 -37.17 -42.74 -24.61
N VAL A 32 -36.45 -43.01 -23.51
CA VAL A 32 -35.07 -42.58 -23.28
C VAL A 32 -34.10 -43.57 -23.96
N ARG A 33 -33.31 -43.07 -24.92
CA ARG A 33 -32.27 -43.86 -25.59
C ARG A 33 -31.08 -44.08 -24.65
N ALA A 34 -30.71 -45.34 -24.45
CA ALA A 34 -29.58 -45.75 -23.60
C ALA A 34 -28.56 -46.61 -24.36
N SER A 35 -27.30 -46.60 -23.90
CA SER A 35 -26.25 -47.46 -24.41
C SER A 35 -26.36 -48.89 -23.86
N GLY A 36 -25.71 -49.85 -24.53
CA GLY A 36 -25.64 -51.27 -24.09
C GLY A 36 -25.22 -51.41 -22.62
N ASP A 37 -24.21 -50.66 -22.22
CA ASP A 37 -23.64 -50.67 -20.87
C ASP A 37 -24.67 -50.32 -19.78
N ILE A 38 -25.60 -49.39 -20.07
CA ILE A 38 -26.69 -49.02 -19.14
C ILE A 38 -27.67 -50.18 -18.95
N PHE A 39 -27.95 -50.96 -20.00
CA PHE A 39 -28.81 -52.14 -19.88
C PHE A 39 -28.17 -53.23 -19.02
N GLU A 40 -26.86 -53.44 -19.18
CA GLU A 40 -26.11 -54.43 -18.39
C GLU A 40 -26.08 -54.09 -16.89
N HIS A 41 -25.99 -52.79 -16.56
CA HIS A 41 -25.88 -52.30 -15.19
C HIS A 41 -27.21 -51.80 -14.59
N GLY A 42 -28.33 -51.98 -15.29
CA GLY A 42 -29.62 -51.37 -14.94
C GLY A 42 -30.09 -51.65 -13.51
N ARG A 43 -29.91 -52.89 -13.01
CA ARG A 43 -30.27 -53.25 -11.63
C ARG A 43 -29.48 -52.46 -10.58
N LEU A 44 -28.17 -52.27 -10.81
CA LEU A 44 -27.33 -51.50 -9.88
C LEU A 44 -27.65 -50.00 -9.95
N LEU A 45 -27.90 -49.49 -11.15
CA LEU A 45 -28.32 -48.10 -11.36
C LEU A 45 -29.65 -47.79 -10.66
N SER A 46 -30.60 -48.74 -10.70
CA SER A 46 -31.85 -48.66 -9.93
C SER A 46 -31.56 -48.58 -8.42
N LEU A 47 -30.71 -49.47 -7.89
CA LEU A 47 -30.36 -49.46 -6.47
C LEU A 47 -29.66 -48.16 -6.04
N ILE A 48 -28.80 -47.60 -6.90
CA ILE A 48 -28.15 -46.30 -6.67
C ILE A 48 -29.20 -45.19 -6.58
N TYR A 49 -30.10 -45.11 -7.55
CA TYR A 49 -31.17 -44.10 -7.56
C TYR A 49 -32.09 -44.21 -6.34
N ASP A 50 -32.57 -45.41 -6.02
CA ASP A 50 -33.43 -45.68 -4.87
C ASP A 50 -32.74 -45.33 -3.54
N SER A 51 -31.42 -45.49 -3.47
CA SER A 51 -30.62 -45.12 -2.30
C SER A 51 -30.47 -43.62 -2.18
N ILE A 52 -30.23 -42.91 -3.29
CA ILE A 52 -30.21 -41.44 -3.31
C ILE A 52 -31.55 -40.88 -2.82
N GLN A 53 -32.67 -41.38 -3.37
CA GLN A 53 -34.01 -40.93 -2.97
C GLN A 53 -34.25 -41.15 -1.47
N ARG A 54 -34.08 -42.38 -0.99
CA ARG A 54 -34.36 -42.73 0.40
C ARG A 54 -33.51 -41.94 1.38
N LEU A 55 -32.19 -41.85 1.14
CA LEU A 55 -31.28 -41.11 2.02
C LEU A 55 -31.63 -39.62 2.05
N THR A 56 -32.04 -39.07 0.90
CA THR A 56 -32.47 -37.66 0.81
C THR A 56 -33.76 -37.42 1.58
N GLU A 57 -34.76 -38.30 1.43
CA GLU A 57 -36.06 -38.17 2.10
C GLU A 57 -35.98 -38.42 3.61
N ALA A 58 -35.24 -39.45 4.03
CA ALA A 58 -35.08 -39.80 5.44
C ALA A 58 -34.39 -38.68 6.25
N ASN A 59 -33.50 -37.93 5.62
CA ASN A 59 -32.77 -36.84 6.28
C ASN A 59 -33.39 -35.46 6.07
N ARG A 60 -34.39 -35.32 5.19
CA ARG A 60 -35.12 -34.05 4.95
C ARG A 60 -35.76 -33.47 6.21
N ALA A 61 -36.17 -34.34 7.15
CA ALA A 61 -36.75 -33.90 8.43
C ALA A 61 -35.71 -33.33 9.42
N ARG A 62 -34.42 -33.61 9.21
CA ARG A 62 -33.33 -33.22 10.13
C ARG A 62 -32.52 -32.03 9.61
N VAL A 63 -32.41 -31.90 8.30
CA VAL A 63 -31.62 -30.87 7.62
C VAL A 63 -32.42 -30.37 6.40
N GLU A 64 -32.61 -29.06 6.27
CA GLU A 64 -33.42 -28.45 5.20
C GLU A 64 -32.96 -28.85 3.78
N SER A 65 -31.67 -29.10 3.60
CA SER A 65 -31.09 -29.58 2.34
C SER A 65 -30.00 -30.63 2.62
N TYR A 66 -30.27 -31.91 2.34
CA TYR A 66 -29.31 -33.01 2.49
C TYR A 66 -29.11 -33.72 1.15
N TYR A 67 -27.84 -34.03 0.83
CA TYR A 67 -27.44 -34.73 -0.39
C TYR A 67 -26.45 -35.84 -0.03
N PRO A 68 -26.76 -37.11 -0.36
CA PRO A 68 -25.96 -38.24 0.07
C PRO A 68 -24.63 -38.31 -0.68
N THR A 69 -23.64 -38.86 0.00
CA THR A 69 -22.30 -39.14 -0.53
C THR A 69 -22.23 -40.50 -1.23
N ASP A 70 -21.21 -40.71 -2.06
CA ASP A 70 -20.92 -42.02 -2.68
C ASP A 70 -20.79 -43.14 -1.64
N LYS A 71 -20.08 -42.86 -0.54
CA LYS A 71 -19.92 -43.80 0.57
C LYS A 71 -21.24 -44.16 1.25
N GLU A 72 -22.09 -43.16 1.56
CA GLU A 72 -23.39 -43.41 2.19
C GLU A 72 -24.31 -44.23 1.28
N ILE A 73 -24.32 -43.95 -0.03
CA ILE A 73 -25.07 -44.73 -1.02
C ILE A 73 -24.57 -46.18 -1.06
N TYR A 74 -23.25 -46.38 -1.09
CA TYR A 74 -22.66 -47.72 -1.11
C TYR A 74 -23.04 -48.52 0.14
N GLU A 75 -22.95 -47.92 1.33
CA GLU A 75 -23.35 -48.54 2.59
C GLU A 75 -24.86 -48.84 2.65
N ASP A 76 -25.70 -47.93 2.12
CA ASP A 76 -27.15 -48.10 2.00
C ASP A 76 -27.51 -49.35 1.20
N ILE A 77 -26.89 -49.51 0.03
CA ILE A 77 -27.11 -50.65 -0.85
C ILE A 77 -26.66 -51.95 -0.18
N GLN A 78 -25.50 -51.96 0.50
CA GLN A 78 -25.03 -53.13 1.25
C GLN A 78 -26.03 -53.55 2.33
N LEU A 79 -26.53 -52.59 3.11
CA LEU A 79 -27.50 -52.85 4.16
C LEU A 79 -28.80 -53.43 3.59
N ARG A 80 -29.30 -52.88 2.48
CA ARG A 80 -30.50 -53.42 1.82
C ARG A 80 -30.30 -54.84 1.33
N LYS A 81 -29.19 -55.12 0.64
CA LYS A 81 -28.88 -56.47 0.15
C LYS A 81 -28.81 -57.47 1.29
N ARG A 82 -28.23 -57.09 2.44
CA ARG A 82 -28.26 -57.92 3.67
C ARG A 82 -29.69 -58.13 4.19
N ALA A 83 -30.51 -57.08 4.24
CA ALA A 83 -31.88 -57.15 4.73
C ALA A 83 -32.78 -58.08 3.90
N ILE A 84 -32.58 -58.13 2.57
CA ILE A 84 -33.34 -59.01 1.66
C ILE A 84 -32.62 -60.32 1.33
N SER A 85 -31.48 -60.61 1.99
CA SER A 85 -30.64 -61.78 1.71
C SER A 85 -30.23 -61.94 0.23
N ASP A 86 -30.06 -60.83 -0.49
CA ASP A 86 -29.58 -60.83 -1.89
C ASP A 86 -28.10 -61.21 -1.94
N ARG A 87 -27.82 -62.38 -2.52
CA ARG A 87 -26.47 -62.96 -2.63
C ARG A 87 -25.69 -62.47 -3.84
N ALA A 88 -26.24 -61.60 -4.68
CA ALA A 88 -25.50 -61.04 -5.80
C ALA A 88 -24.23 -60.32 -5.28
N PRO A 89 -23.05 -60.50 -5.89
CA PRO A 89 -21.86 -59.77 -5.49
C PRO A 89 -22.09 -58.26 -5.67
N MET A 90 -21.53 -57.46 -4.75
CA MET A 90 -21.49 -56.01 -4.93
C MET A 90 -20.16 -55.65 -5.58
N PRO A 91 -20.16 -54.78 -6.60
CA PRO A 91 -18.90 -54.31 -7.17
C PRO A 91 -18.09 -53.54 -6.11
N PRO A 92 -16.75 -53.53 -6.21
CA PRO A 92 -15.91 -52.63 -5.41
C PRO A 92 -16.37 -51.18 -5.48
N HIS A 93 -16.07 -50.39 -4.44
CA HIS A 93 -16.46 -48.98 -4.37
C HIS A 93 -15.96 -48.17 -5.59
N GLY A 94 -14.76 -48.48 -6.11
CA GLY A 94 -14.21 -47.82 -7.30
C GLY A 94 -15.03 -48.07 -8.58
N GLU A 95 -15.59 -49.26 -8.74
CA GLU A 95 -16.47 -49.60 -9.86
C GLU A 95 -17.84 -48.92 -9.75
N MET A 96 -18.32 -48.60 -8.54
CA MET A 96 -19.58 -47.85 -8.36
C MET A 96 -19.51 -46.47 -9.03
N MET A 97 -18.36 -45.79 -8.97
CA MET A 97 -18.17 -44.50 -9.65
C MET A 97 -18.24 -44.65 -11.17
N LYS A 98 -17.62 -45.71 -11.72
CA LYS A 98 -17.70 -46.04 -13.16
C LYS A 98 -19.17 -46.21 -13.60
N VAL A 99 -19.97 -46.91 -12.80
CA VAL A 99 -21.40 -47.10 -13.07
C VAL A 99 -22.19 -45.79 -12.96
N CYS A 100 -21.90 -44.96 -11.95
CA CYS A 100 -22.56 -43.65 -11.80
C CYS A 100 -22.31 -42.73 -13.01
N LEU A 101 -21.10 -42.76 -13.58
CA LEU A 101 -20.76 -41.96 -14.76
C LEU A 101 -21.58 -42.32 -16.00
N MET A 102 -22.15 -43.53 -16.09
CA MET A 102 -23.00 -43.94 -17.21
C MET A 102 -24.26 -43.06 -17.34
N MET A 103 -24.77 -42.54 -16.22
CA MET A 103 -25.96 -41.68 -16.22
C MET A 103 -25.72 -40.32 -16.90
N ALA A 104 -24.45 -39.91 -17.05
CA ALA A 104 -24.10 -38.71 -17.80
C ALA A 104 -24.25 -38.86 -19.34
N GLU A 105 -24.56 -40.06 -19.84
CA GLU A 105 -24.91 -40.27 -21.25
C GLU A 105 -26.35 -39.86 -21.57
N LEU A 106 -27.22 -39.80 -20.56
CA LEU A 106 -28.63 -39.50 -20.71
C LEU A 106 -28.86 -37.98 -20.68
N ASN A 107 -29.80 -37.51 -21.48
CA ASN A 107 -30.20 -36.12 -21.51
C ASN A 107 -31.73 -36.01 -21.57
N PRO A 108 -32.41 -35.62 -20.48
CA PRO A 108 -31.86 -35.28 -19.16
C PRO A 108 -31.34 -36.51 -18.39
N PRO A 109 -30.40 -36.35 -17.45
CA PRO A 109 -29.94 -37.45 -16.59
C PRO A 109 -30.92 -37.73 -15.44
N PRO A 110 -30.97 -38.98 -14.92
CA PRO A 110 -31.70 -39.34 -13.70
C PRO A 110 -31.19 -38.64 -12.43
N PHE A 111 -29.88 -38.38 -12.36
CA PHE A 111 -29.23 -37.69 -11.27
C PHE A 111 -27.96 -36.97 -11.74
N TYR A 112 -27.56 -35.94 -11.00
CA TYR A 112 -26.28 -35.25 -11.20
C TYR A 112 -25.27 -35.61 -10.12
N ILE A 113 -24.00 -35.62 -10.53
CA ILE A 113 -22.85 -35.75 -9.64
C ILE A 113 -22.35 -34.35 -9.28
N LEU A 114 -22.34 -34.04 -7.99
CA LEU A 114 -21.84 -32.80 -7.42
C LEU A 114 -20.53 -33.05 -6.65
N ARG A 115 -19.73 -32.00 -6.47
CA ARG A 115 -18.43 -32.07 -5.79
C ARG A 115 -18.29 -30.95 -4.79
N GLU A 116 -18.04 -31.30 -3.54
CA GLU A 116 -17.91 -30.36 -2.43
C GLU A 116 -16.52 -30.45 -1.78
N TYR A 117 -15.99 -29.29 -1.37
CA TYR A 117 -14.82 -29.22 -0.51
C TYR A 117 -15.18 -29.43 0.96
N ALA A 118 -14.54 -30.40 1.58
CA ALA A 118 -14.65 -30.70 2.99
C ALA A 118 -13.28 -30.88 3.64
N VAL A 119 -13.25 -30.91 4.97
CA VAL A 119 -12.05 -31.25 5.73
C VAL A 119 -12.21 -32.63 6.33
N ILE A 120 -11.31 -33.54 5.94
CA ILE A 120 -11.26 -34.92 6.43
C ILE A 120 -9.83 -35.15 6.94
N ASP A 121 -9.71 -35.54 8.21
CA ASP A 121 -8.43 -35.76 8.90
C ASP A 121 -7.49 -34.53 8.83
N ASN A 122 -8.04 -33.32 9.08
CA ASN A 122 -7.33 -32.03 8.96
C ASN A 122 -6.73 -31.75 7.57
N ARG A 123 -7.18 -32.45 6.53
CA ARG A 123 -6.79 -32.20 5.15
C ARG A 123 -8.00 -31.82 4.34
N LEU A 124 -7.83 -30.83 3.47
CA LEU A 124 -8.83 -30.51 2.47
C LEU A 124 -8.99 -31.73 1.56
N ARG A 125 -10.22 -32.27 1.48
CA ARG A 125 -10.59 -33.37 0.62
C ARG A 125 -11.88 -33.06 -0.10
N PHE A 126 -12.16 -33.89 -1.10
CA PHE A 126 -13.32 -33.76 -1.95
C PHE A 126 -14.29 -34.85 -1.62
N ILE A 127 -15.55 -34.47 -1.54
CA ILE A 127 -16.65 -35.40 -1.32
C ILE A 127 -17.54 -35.34 -2.56
N THR A 128 -17.88 -36.52 -3.08
CA THR A 128 -18.84 -36.66 -4.16
C THR A 128 -20.23 -36.72 -3.55
N LYS A 129 -21.12 -35.83 -3.99
CA LYS A 129 -22.53 -35.79 -3.58
C LYS A 129 -23.43 -36.06 -4.77
N PHE A 130 -24.62 -36.58 -4.53
CA PHE A 130 -25.58 -36.91 -5.60
C PHE A 130 -26.88 -36.16 -5.39
N VAL A 131 -27.47 -35.68 -6.50
CA VAL A 131 -28.79 -35.05 -6.51
C VAL A 131 -29.67 -35.68 -7.57
N ALA A 132 -30.88 -36.08 -7.19
CA ALA A 132 -31.86 -36.77 -8.03
C ALA A 132 -33.26 -36.16 -7.87
N SER A 133 -34.14 -36.38 -8.85
CA SER A 133 -35.58 -36.08 -8.71
C SER A 133 -36.19 -37.05 -7.70
N THR A 134 -37.24 -36.63 -7.00
CA THR A 134 -37.92 -37.43 -5.97
C THR A 134 -39.42 -37.28 -6.10
N GLU A 135 -40.17 -38.23 -5.54
CA GLU A 135 -41.62 -38.33 -5.61
C GLU A 135 -42.38 -37.04 -5.25
N HIS A 136 -41.88 -36.27 -4.28
CA HIS A 136 -42.52 -35.01 -3.81
C HIS A 136 -41.85 -33.74 -4.33
N GLU A 137 -41.46 -33.71 -5.61
CA GLU A 137 -40.70 -32.60 -6.19
C GLU A 137 -41.42 -31.24 -6.03
N SER A 138 -40.77 -30.30 -5.33
CA SER A 138 -41.18 -28.89 -5.27
C SER A 138 -39.94 -28.03 -5.55
N GLY A 139 -39.89 -27.36 -6.70
CA GLY A 139 -38.76 -26.51 -7.11
C GLY A 139 -37.61 -27.25 -7.79
N ASN A 140 -36.57 -26.51 -8.19
CA ASN A 140 -35.41 -27.04 -8.91
C ASN A 140 -34.34 -27.55 -7.93
N ARG A 141 -34.48 -28.81 -7.47
CA ARG A 141 -33.56 -29.45 -6.49
C ARG A 141 -32.10 -29.42 -6.88
N VAL A 142 -31.78 -29.49 -8.17
CA VAL A 142 -30.41 -29.42 -8.67
C VAL A 142 -29.82 -28.05 -8.38
N SER A 143 -30.60 -26.98 -8.60
CA SER A 143 -30.19 -25.61 -8.27
C SER A 143 -29.88 -25.49 -6.78
N ASP A 144 -30.76 -26.00 -5.91
CA ASP A 144 -30.56 -25.97 -4.46
C ASP A 144 -29.30 -26.76 -4.06
N GLY A 145 -29.06 -27.91 -4.68
CA GLY A 145 -27.87 -28.72 -4.44
C GLY A 145 -26.59 -28.03 -4.87
N LEU A 146 -26.60 -27.37 -6.04
CA LEU A 146 -25.48 -26.56 -6.51
C LEU A 146 -25.22 -25.39 -5.55
N HIS A 147 -26.25 -24.65 -5.14
CA HIS A 147 -26.12 -23.57 -4.17
C HIS A 147 -25.52 -24.06 -2.85
N HIS A 148 -26.00 -25.18 -2.32
CA HIS A 148 -25.50 -25.78 -1.09
C HIS A 148 -24.01 -26.14 -1.19
N VAL A 149 -23.62 -26.84 -2.25
CA VAL A 149 -22.24 -27.27 -2.49
C VAL A 149 -21.29 -26.08 -2.68
N ILE A 150 -21.71 -25.06 -3.45
CA ILE A 150 -20.94 -23.83 -3.66
C ILE A 150 -20.77 -23.09 -2.33
N HIS A 151 -21.85 -22.92 -1.56
CA HIS A 151 -21.82 -22.22 -0.28
C HIS A 151 -20.88 -22.90 0.71
N ASN A 152 -21.02 -24.22 0.90
CA ASN A 152 -20.17 -24.99 1.80
C ASN A 152 -18.71 -24.96 1.34
N THR A 153 -18.46 -25.10 0.04
CA THR A 153 -17.12 -25.00 -0.52
C THR A 153 -16.46 -23.66 -0.18
N ILE A 154 -17.18 -22.55 -0.37
CA ILE A 154 -16.67 -21.21 -0.04
C ILE A 154 -16.40 -21.08 1.46
N ALA A 155 -17.30 -21.59 2.31
CA ALA A 155 -17.12 -21.57 3.76
C ALA A 155 -15.89 -22.39 4.19
N THR A 156 -15.70 -23.58 3.62
CA THR A 156 -14.52 -24.43 3.85
C THR A 156 -13.23 -23.71 3.43
N ILE A 157 -13.21 -23.12 2.23
CA ILE A 157 -12.04 -22.38 1.72
C ILE A 157 -11.71 -21.18 2.64
N LYS A 158 -12.72 -20.39 3.03
CA LYS A 158 -12.58 -19.26 3.97
C LYS A 158 -11.96 -19.70 5.30
N THR A 159 -12.42 -20.83 5.84
CA THR A 159 -12.03 -21.30 7.17
C THR A 159 -10.66 -21.94 7.18
N HIS A 160 -10.31 -22.69 6.13
CA HIS A 160 -9.13 -23.58 6.15
C HIS A 160 -7.97 -23.14 5.25
N LEU A 161 -8.22 -22.40 4.16
CA LEU A 161 -7.19 -22.11 3.16
C LEU A 161 -6.65 -20.67 3.21
N ILE A 162 -7.43 -19.70 3.72
CA ILE A 162 -7.06 -18.28 3.65
C ILE A 162 -5.73 -17.94 4.35
N GLY A 163 -5.32 -18.74 5.34
CA GLY A 163 -4.08 -18.57 6.11
C GLY A 163 -2.92 -19.48 5.68
N MET A 164 -3.11 -20.37 4.69
CA MET A 164 -2.07 -21.30 4.26
C MET A 164 -1.15 -20.67 3.21
N ASP A 165 0.16 -20.94 3.32
CA ASP A 165 1.13 -20.55 2.28
C ASP A 165 1.25 -21.64 1.21
N PHE A 166 0.58 -21.43 0.09
CA PHE A 166 0.59 -22.35 -1.05
C PHE A 166 1.79 -22.19 -1.97
N ASN A 167 2.74 -21.31 -1.64
CA ASN A 167 3.95 -21.13 -2.46
C ASN A 167 5.05 -22.14 -2.10
N ARG A 168 4.95 -22.84 -0.97
CA ARG A 168 5.97 -23.83 -0.57
C ARG A 168 6.24 -24.90 -1.64
N PRO A 169 5.22 -25.55 -2.27
CA PRO A 169 5.47 -26.51 -3.36
C PRO A 169 6.16 -25.87 -4.57
N LEU A 170 5.82 -24.61 -4.88
CA LEU A 170 6.48 -23.86 -5.95
C LEU A 170 7.97 -23.64 -5.60
N GLN A 171 8.29 -23.39 -4.34
CA GLN A 171 9.66 -23.12 -3.88
C GLN A 171 10.53 -24.36 -4.00
N GLU A 172 10.01 -25.48 -3.52
CA GLU A 172 10.67 -26.78 -3.60
C GLU A 172 10.94 -27.17 -5.06
N LYS A 173 9.99 -26.91 -5.96
CA LYS A 173 10.15 -27.19 -7.40
C LYS A 173 11.12 -26.26 -8.10
N ILE A 174 11.12 -24.97 -7.80
CA ILE A 174 12.09 -24.02 -8.37
C ILE A 174 13.51 -24.35 -7.91
N ALA A 175 13.70 -24.78 -6.66
CA ALA A 175 15.02 -25.13 -6.13
C ALA A 175 15.70 -26.29 -6.89
N VAL A 176 14.92 -27.23 -7.42
CA VAL A 176 15.43 -28.38 -8.20
C VAL A 176 15.23 -28.21 -9.71
N PHE A 177 14.76 -27.05 -10.16
CA PHE A 177 14.50 -26.78 -11.57
C PHE A 177 15.80 -26.81 -12.38
N SER A 178 15.85 -27.70 -13.37
CA SER A 178 17.07 -27.93 -14.16
C SER A 178 16.83 -27.92 -15.67
N ARG A 179 15.60 -28.11 -16.13
CA ARG A 179 15.25 -28.24 -17.54
C ARG A 179 13.96 -27.49 -17.89
N LEU A 180 13.88 -26.96 -19.12
CA LEU A 180 12.74 -26.15 -19.55
C LEU A 180 11.46 -27.00 -19.67
N GLU A 181 11.59 -28.30 -19.95
CA GLU A 181 10.47 -29.24 -20.06
C GLU A 181 9.72 -29.44 -18.74
N ASP A 182 10.33 -29.11 -17.60
CA ASP A 182 9.69 -29.22 -16.28
C ASP A 182 8.76 -28.03 -15.99
N LEU A 183 8.89 -26.93 -16.76
CA LEU A 183 8.19 -25.67 -16.54
C LEU A 183 6.65 -25.79 -16.51
N PRO A 184 5.98 -26.58 -17.37
CA PRO A 184 4.53 -26.79 -17.30
C PRO A 184 4.06 -27.31 -15.94
N GLY A 185 4.88 -28.11 -15.24
CA GLY A 185 4.58 -28.62 -13.89
C GLY A 185 4.79 -27.60 -12.77
N ILE A 186 5.30 -26.40 -13.09
CA ILE A 186 5.69 -25.36 -12.13
C ILE A 186 4.78 -24.13 -12.24
N VAL A 187 4.49 -23.68 -13.47
CA VAL A 187 3.85 -22.37 -13.77
C VAL A 187 2.59 -22.09 -12.94
N ARG A 188 1.74 -23.10 -12.79
CA ARG A 188 0.44 -22.97 -12.12
C ARG A 188 0.45 -23.37 -10.64
N LEU A 189 1.58 -23.85 -10.10
CA LEU A 189 1.67 -24.18 -8.67
C LEU A 189 1.42 -22.93 -7.82
N GLY A 190 0.64 -23.08 -6.75
CA GLY A 190 0.28 -21.96 -5.87
C GLY A 190 -0.80 -21.04 -6.41
N ARG A 191 -1.28 -21.24 -7.66
CA ARG A 191 -2.47 -20.55 -8.15
C ARG A 191 -3.74 -21.21 -7.64
N MET A 192 -4.77 -20.41 -7.40
CA MET A 192 -6.01 -20.87 -6.81
C MET A 192 -6.77 -21.83 -7.72
N ASP A 193 -6.79 -21.57 -9.03
CA ASP A 193 -7.42 -22.44 -10.01
C ASP A 193 -6.78 -23.83 -10.03
N GLN A 194 -5.47 -23.92 -9.83
CA GLN A 194 -4.76 -25.20 -9.72
C GLN A 194 -5.01 -25.89 -8.39
N ILE A 195 -4.92 -25.16 -7.26
CA ILE A 195 -5.24 -25.70 -5.93
C ILE A 195 -6.67 -26.24 -5.91
N LEU A 196 -7.58 -25.54 -6.58
CA LEU A 196 -8.97 -25.92 -6.63
C LEU A 196 -9.32 -26.90 -7.76
N SER A 197 -8.38 -27.24 -8.65
CA SER A 197 -8.63 -28.14 -9.78
C SER A 197 -8.88 -29.59 -9.33
N ASP A 198 -8.48 -29.94 -8.11
CA ASP A 198 -8.72 -31.25 -7.51
C ASP A 198 -10.22 -31.54 -7.28
N ILE A 199 -11.10 -30.54 -7.47
CA ILE A 199 -12.55 -30.74 -7.47
C ILE A 199 -13.00 -31.69 -8.59
N TYR A 200 -12.27 -31.74 -9.70
CA TYR A 200 -12.56 -32.61 -10.83
C TYR A 200 -12.30 -34.08 -10.49
N LEU A 201 -13.10 -34.96 -11.06
CA LEU A 201 -12.88 -36.39 -11.00
C LEU A 201 -11.70 -36.76 -11.90
N ARG A 202 -10.77 -37.58 -11.39
CA ARG A 202 -9.56 -37.98 -12.09
C ARG A 202 -9.71 -39.36 -12.73
N LYS A 203 -8.94 -39.63 -13.78
CA LYS A 203 -8.87 -40.97 -14.39
C LYS A 203 -8.43 -42.06 -13.38
N SER A 204 -7.61 -41.69 -12.39
CA SER A 204 -7.19 -42.57 -11.29
C SER A 204 -8.31 -42.98 -10.35
N ASP A 205 -9.43 -42.25 -10.35
CA ASP A 205 -10.58 -42.52 -9.48
C ASP A 205 -11.48 -43.62 -10.08
N ILE A 206 -11.18 -44.06 -11.31
CA ILE A 206 -11.88 -45.11 -12.03
C ILE A 206 -10.95 -46.33 -12.12
N GLU A 207 -11.44 -47.48 -11.68
CA GLU A 207 -10.74 -48.75 -11.83
C GLU A 207 -10.83 -49.24 -13.29
N ALA A 208 -9.69 -49.58 -13.90
CA ALA A 208 -9.56 -50.03 -15.29
C ALA A 208 -10.38 -49.18 -16.31
N PRO A 209 -10.07 -47.87 -16.47
CA PRO A 209 -10.89 -46.96 -17.26
C PRO A 209 -10.79 -47.23 -18.77
N GLU A 210 -11.94 -47.41 -19.41
CA GLU A 210 -12.06 -47.55 -20.88
C GLU A 210 -12.18 -46.16 -21.55
N GLU A 211 -12.04 -46.12 -22.88
CA GLU A 211 -12.14 -44.87 -23.65
C GLU A 211 -13.51 -44.17 -23.46
N LYS A 212 -14.59 -44.95 -23.40
CA LYS A 212 -15.95 -44.45 -23.12
C LYS A 212 -16.06 -43.83 -21.73
N ASP A 213 -15.41 -44.41 -20.72
CA ASP A 213 -15.43 -43.90 -19.35
C ASP A 213 -14.73 -42.55 -19.26
N VAL A 214 -13.65 -42.35 -20.03
CA VAL A 214 -12.97 -41.06 -20.12
C VAL A 214 -13.88 -40.00 -20.74
N ILE A 215 -14.67 -40.34 -21.76
CA ILE A 215 -15.64 -39.42 -22.36
C ILE A 215 -16.75 -39.06 -21.36
N ARG A 216 -17.29 -40.04 -20.62
CA ARG A 216 -18.29 -39.80 -19.55
C ARG A 216 -17.73 -38.89 -18.46
N LEU A 217 -16.51 -39.17 -18.01
CA LEU A 217 -15.78 -38.37 -17.04
C LEU A 217 -15.60 -36.92 -17.52
N GLN A 218 -15.26 -36.71 -18.79
CA GLN A 218 -15.15 -35.38 -19.38
C GLN A 218 -16.48 -34.61 -19.37
N LYS A 219 -17.61 -35.27 -19.67
CA LYS A 219 -18.94 -34.66 -19.58
C LYS A 219 -19.28 -34.22 -18.15
N VAL A 220 -19.01 -35.09 -17.16
CA VAL A 220 -19.26 -34.77 -15.75
C VAL A 220 -18.34 -33.65 -15.27
N ASN A 221 -17.05 -33.69 -15.60
CA ASN A 221 -16.12 -32.61 -15.26
C ASN A 221 -16.45 -31.29 -15.96
N HIS A 222 -17.01 -31.33 -17.17
CA HIS A 222 -17.54 -30.14 -17.83
C HIS A 222 -18.71 -29.54 -17.03
N PHE A 223 -19.66 -30.37 -16.60
CA PHE A 223 -20.76 -29.92 -15.73
C PHE A 223 -20.23 -29.33 -14.41
N ILE A 224 -19.31 -29.99 -13.72
CA ILE A 224 -18.67 -29.49 -12.49
C ILE A 224 -17.95 -28.17 -12.75
N ARG A 225 -17.25 -28.03 -13.90
CA ARG A 225 -16.53 -26.81 -14.26
C ARG A 225 -17.47 -25.62 -14.37
N GLU A 226 -18.55 -25.78 -15.14
CA GLU A 226 -19.47 -24.69 -15.46
C GLU A 226 -20.37 -24.34 -14.26
N HIS A 227 -20.79 -25.33 -13.48
CA HIS A 227 -21.84 -25.13 -12.46
C HIS A 227 -21.34 -25.17 -11.02
N VAL A 228 -20.10 -25.60 -10.76
CA VAL A 228 -19.53 -25.59 -9.40
C VAL A 228 -18.24 -24.76 -9.37
N PHE A 229 -17.22 -25.16 -10.13
CA PHE A 229 -15.89 -24.55 -10.05
C PHE A 229 -15.87 -23.07 -10.45
N ARG A 230 -16.42 -22.72 -11.63
CA ARG A 230 -16.48 -21.32 -12.08
C ARG A 230 -17.31 -20.44 -11.12
N PRO A 231 -18.53 -20.82 -10.70
CA PRO A 231 -19.27 -20.08 -9.70
C PRO A 231 -18.51 -19.88 -8.38
N VAL A 232 -17.84 -20.93 -7.88
CA VAL A 232 -16.99 -20.85 -6.68
C VAL A 232 -15.88 -19.81 -6.88
N LEU A 233 -15.15 -19.84 -8.00
CA LEU A 233 -14.12 -18.83 -8.29
C LEU A 233 -14.69 -17.41 -8.35
N VAL A 234 -15.82 -17.23 -9.03
CA VAL A 234 -16.50 -15.92 -9.16
C VAL A 234 -16.89 -15.37 -7.79
N GLU A 235 -17.51 -16.19 -6.95
CA GLU A 235 -17.93 -15.78 -5.60
C GLU A 235 -16.73 -15.50 -4.68
N LEU A 236 -15.64 -16.27 -4.81
CA LEU A 236 -14.40 -16.02 -4.05
C LEU A 236 -13.73 -14.69 -4.46
N THR A 237 -13.80 -14.33 -5.75
CA THR A 237 -13.34 -13.02 -6.23
C THR A 237 -14.27 -11.89 -5.78
N LYS A 238 -15.59 -12.06 -5.89
CA LYS A 238 -16.57 -11.05 -5.40
C LYS A 238 -16.42 -10.78 -3.91
N SER A 239 -16.19 -11.81 -3.12
CA SER A 239 -15.96 -11.71 -1.67
C SER A 239 -14.55 -11.27 -1.29
N ARG A 240 -13.71 -10.88 -2.26
CA ARG A 240 -12.33 -10.40 -2.08
C ARG A 240 -11.41 -11.38 -1.34
N ILE A 241 -11.73 -12.67 -1.34
CA ILE A 241 -10.86 -13.72 -0.82
C ILE A 241 -9.74 -14.00 -1.81
N THR A 242 -10.02 -13.80 -3.09
CA THR A 242 -9.04 -13.96 -4.17
C THR A 242 -8.87 -12.68 -4.94
N VAL A 243 -7.68 -12.55 -5.51
CA VAL A 243 -7.33 -11.53 -6.47
C VAL A 243 -7.22 -12.19 -7.82
N LYS A 244 -7.92 -11.61 -8.80
CA LYS A 244 -7.80 -11.97 -10.21
C LYS A 244 -6.93 -10.93 -10.90
N VAL A 245 -5.76 -11.35 -11.36
CA VAL A 245 -4.87 -10.55 -12.20
C VAL A 245 -5.14 -10.93 -13.66
N GLY A 246 -5.81 -10.03 -14.37
CA GLY A 246 -6.24 -10.26 -15.75
C GLY A 246 -5.07 -10.20 -16.74
N LEU A 247 -5.04 -11.15 -17.69
CA LEU A 247 -4.05 -11.17 -18.77
C LEU A 247 -4.64 -10.74 -20.13
N ASP A 248 -5.85 -10.16 -20.15
CA ASP A 248 -6.55 -9.79 -21.39
C ASP A 248 -5.72 -8.94 -22.37
N PRO A 249 -4.97 -7.91 -21.95
CA PRO A 249 -4.14 -7.12 -22.87
C PRO A 249 -3.06 -7.98 -23.53
N LEU A 250 -2.43 -8.87 -22.78
CA LEU A 250 -1.37 -9.76 -23.24
C LEU A 250 -1.94 -10.90 -24.11
N ARG A 251 -3.13 -11.40 -23.78
CA ARG A 251 -3.85 -12.38 -24.60
C ARG A 251 -4.19 -11.80 -25.97
N LYS A 252 -4.71 -10.56 -26.01
CA LYS A 252 -5.02 -9.86 -27.25
C LYS A 252 -3.77 -9.53 -28.07
N SER A 253 -2.66 -9.16 -27.41
CA SER A 253 -1.43 -8.80 -28.11
C SER A 253 -0.67 -10.00 -28.69
N THR A 254 -0.67 -11.13 -27.98
CA THR A 254 0.05 -12.35 -28.40
C THR A 254 -0.79 -13.30 -29.23
N GLY A 255 -2.12 -13.21 -29.18
CA GLY A 255 -3.03 -14.17 -29.81
C GLY A 255 -3.03 -15.55 -29.16
N ARG A 256 -2.29 -15.76 -28.07
CA ARG A 256 -2.19 -17.04 -27.36
C ARG A 256 -3.25 -17.17 -26.27
N PRO A 257 -3.74 -18.39 -25.97
CA PRO A 257 -4.73 -18.62 -24.91
C PRO A 257 -4.08 -18.54 -23.51
N LEU A 258 -3.88 -17.31 -23.01
CA LEU A 258 -3.30 -17.05 -21.69
C LEU A 258 -4.39 -17.04 -20.60
N PRO A 259 -4.40 -17.96 -19.62
CA PRO A 259 -5.37 -17.97 -18.53
C PRO A 259 -5.11 -16.83 -17.54
N ASP A 260 -6.17 -16.22 -16.98
CA ASP A 260 -6.00 -15.21 -15.94
C ASP A 260 -5.38 -15.81 -14.67
N VAL A 261 -4.60 -15.01 -13.95
CA VAL A 261 -3.89 -15.46 -12.75
C VAL A 261 -4.79 -15.21 -11.54
N ILE A 262 -5.22 -16.29 -10.87
CA ILE A 262 -6.08 -16.20 -9.68
C ILE A 262 -5.27 -16.63 -8.46
N LEU A 263 -5.12 -15.72 -7.49
CA LEU A 263 -4.35 -15.93 -6.26
C LEU A 263 -5.22 -15.66 -5.04
N PHE A 264 -4.86 -16.22 -3.89
CA PHE A 264 -5.43 -15.74 -2.62
C PHE A 264 -5.06 -14.29 -2.38
N ASN A 265 -5.98 -13.51 -1.83
CA ASN A 265 -5.79 -12.10 -1.50
C ASN A 265 -4.94 -11.95 -0.23
N ASN A 266 -3.68 -12.33 -0.33
CA ASN A 266 -2.68 -12.23 0.71
C ASN A 266 -1.42 -11.60 0.08
N LEU A 267 -1.17 -10.33 0.41
CA LEU A 267 -0.07 -9.56 -0.16
C LEU A 267 1.30 -10.21 0.05
N ASN A 268 1.53 -10.86 1.20
CA ASN A 268 2.79 -11.54 1.47
C ASN A 268 2.97 -12.74 0.55
N SER A 269 1.92 -13.53 0.34
CA SER A 269 1.91 -14.64 -0.61
C SER A 269 2.14 -14.16 -2.05
N ILE A 270 1.46 -13.08 -2.46
CA ILE A 270 1.61 -12.51 -3.81
C ILE A 270 3.03 -11.98 -4.04
N ARG A 271 3.60 -11.26 -3.06
CA ARG A 271 5.00 -10.79 -3.11
C ARG A 271 5.98 -11.93 -3.19
N PHE A 272 5.78 -12.96 -2.37
CA PHE A 272 6.62 -14.14 -2.37
C PHE A 272 6.58 -14.86 -3.71
N ARG A 273 5.37 -15.07 -4.27
CA ARG A 273 5.20 -15.61 -5.63
C ARG A 273 5.93 -14.77 -6.68
N SER A 274 5.76 -13.44 -6.66
CA SER A 274 6.45 -12.54 -7.59
C SER A 274 7.96 -12.73 -7.54
N LYS A 275 8.53 -12.78 -6.33
CA LYS A 275 9.96 -13.03 -6.11
C LYS A 275 10.42 -14.38 -6.66
N MET A 276 9.63 -15.43 -6.44
CA MET A 276 9.96 -16.76 -6.94
C MET A 276 9.93 -16.84 -8.47
N ILE A 277 9.00 -16.12 -9.11
CA ILE A 277 8.96 -16.02 -10.58
C ILE A 277 10.21 -15.28 -11.09
N VAL A 278 10.64 -14.22 -10.41
CA VAL A 278 11.91 -13.54 -10.71
C VAL A 278 13.07 -14.54 -10.64
N ASP A 279 13.19 -15.30 -9.54
CA ASP A 279 14.26 -16.28 -9.38
C ASP A 279 14.21 -17.39 -10.45
N LEU A 280 13.02 -17.87 -10.81
CA LEU A 280 12.82 -18.87 -11.87
C LEU A 280 13.27 -18.36 -13.25
N LEU A 281 12.89 -17.13 -13.60
CA LEU A 281 13.21 -16.54 -14.92
C LEU A 281 14.70 -16.23 -15.10
N VAL A 282 15.46 -16.10 -14.01
CA VAL A 282 16.91 -15.86 -14.02
C VAL A 282 17.71 -17.17 -13.98
N THR A 283 17.05 -18.34 -14.01
CA THR A 283 17.75 -19.63 -14.06
C THR A 283 18.42 -19.89 -15.42
N LYS A 284 19.56 -20.59 -15.39
CA LYS A 284 20.33 -20.94 -16.61
C LYS A 284 19.49 -21.59 -17.73
N PRO A 285 18.56 -22.53 -17.47
CA PRO A 285 17.75 -23.13 -18.53
C PRO A 285 16.84 -22.12 -19.24
N VAL A 286 16.23 -21.20 -18.49
CA VAL A 286 15.38 -20.14 -19.06
C VAL A 286 16.23 -19.16 -19.86
N LEU A 287 17.34 -18.69 -19.30
CA LEU A 287 18.21 -17.73 -19.98
C LEU A 287 18.76 -18.30 -21.30
N LYS A 288 19.19 -19.58 -21.32
CA LYS A 288 19.61 -20.25 -22.57
C LYS A 288 18.50 -20.33 -23.61
N ALA A 289 17.27 -20.62 -23.19
CA ALA A 289 16.12 -20.65 -24.10
C ALA A 289 15.83 -19.27 -24.69
N VAL A 290 15.97 -18.21 -23.88
CA VAL A 290 15.79 -16.81 -24.32
C VAL A 290 16.92 -16.37 -25.26
N GLU A 291 18.18 -16.75 -24.98
CA GLU A 291 19.33 -16.48 -25.85
C GLU A 291 19.19 -17.14 -27.23
N ALA A 292 18.68 -18.38 -27.28
CA ALA A 292 18.39 -19.06 -28.55
C ALA A 292 17.31 -18.33 -29.37
N VAL A 293 16.45 -17.55 -28.70
CA VAL A 293 15.39 -16.76 -29.34
C VAL A 293 15.89 -15.36 -29.72
N MET A 294 16.94 -14.86 -29.07
CA MET A 294 17.52 -13.52 -29.27
C MET A 294 19.06 -13.56 -29.29
N PRO A 295 19.69 -13.73 -30.47
CA PRO A 295 21.14 -13.93 -30.57
C PRO A 295 22.01 -12.68 -30.35
N GLN A 296 21.46 -11.47 -30.13
CA GLN A 296 22.25 -10.25 -29.94
C GLN A 296 22.02 -9.59 -28.56
N GLY A 297 23.08 -9.56 -27.73
CA GLY A 297 23.22 -8.63 -26.60
C GLY A 297 22.64 -9.05 -25.24
N PHE A 298 22.03 -10.24 -25.13
CA PHE A 298 21.44 -10.70 -23.85
C PHE A 298 22.51 -11.10 -22.81
N SER A 299 23.60 -11.73 -23.26
CA SER A 299 24.74 -12.13 -22.43
C SER A 299 25.47 -10.95 -21.76
N VAL A 300 25.42 -9.75 -22.34
CA VAL A 300 25.99 -8.50 -21.77
C VAL A 300 25.10 -7.89 -20.69
N LEU A 301 23.79 -8.18 -20.70
CA LEU A 301 22.82 -7.66 -19.74
C LEU A 301 22.73 -8.52 -18.47
N ALA A 302 23.04 -9.81 -18.56
CA ALA A 302 23.11 -10.74 -17.43
C ALA A 302 24.30 -10.49 -16.49
N GLU A 303 25.31 -9.71 -16.91
CA GLU A 303 26.47 -9.34 -16.08
C GLU A 303 26.17 -8.25 -15.04
N LYS A 304 24.99 -7.62 -15.07
CA LYS A 304 24.56 -6.66 -14.03
C LYS A 304 23.73 -7.41 -12.97
N ASP A 305 24.16 -7.38 -11.71
CA ASP A 305 23.57 -8.12 -10.56
C ASP A 305 22.07 -7.89 -10.25
N ASP A 306 21.36 -7.10 -11.05
CA ASP A 306 19.96 -6.76 -10.81
C ASP A 306 19.01 -7.80 -11.42
N ARG A 307 18.76 -8.87 -10.64
CA ARG A 307 17.86 -9.98 -11.01
C ARG A 307 16.46 -9.52 -11.40
N GLU A 308 15.92 -8.50 -10.75
CA GLU A 308 14.57 -8.01 -11.04
C GLU A 308 14.50 -7.41 -12.45
N LYS A 309 15.49 -6.57 -12.81
CA LYS A 309 15.61 -6.00 -14.16
C LYS A 309 15.82 -7.07 -15.22
N ILE A 310 16.66 -8.07 -14.94
CA ILE A 310 16.88 -9.19 -15.88
C ILE A 310 15.57 -9.95 -16.10
N SER A 311 14.85 -10.32 -15.04
CA SER A 311 13.59 -11.05 -15.18
C SER A 311 12.52 -10.25 -15.94
N GLN A 312 12.47 -8.94 -15.73
CA GLN A 312 11.52 -8.06 -16.41
C GLN A 312 11.84 -8.00 -17.90
N LEU A 313 13.12 -7.84 -18.26
CA LEU A 313 13.56 -7.86 -19.63
C LEU A 313 13.27 -9.21 -20.31
N VAL A 314 13.56 -10.33 -19.63
CA VAL A 314 13.21 -11.68 -20.12
C VAL A 314 11.72 -11.75 -20.43
N ALA A 315 10.89 -11.35 -19.47
CA ALA A 315 9.44 -11.45 -19.60
C ALA A 315 8.90 -10.63 -20.78
N GLU A 316 9.32 -9.36 -20.88
CA GLU A 316 8.92 -8.47 -21.99
C GLU A 316 9.34 -9.02 -23.34
N LYS A 317 10.57 -9.54 -23.45
CA LYS A 317 11.11 -10.03 -24.72
C LYS A 317 10.49 -11.35 -25.16
N VAL A 318 10.26 -12.28 -24.23
CA VAL A 318 9.56 -13.54 -24.53
C VAL A 318 8.13 -13.26 -24.99
N VAL A 319 7.41 -12.37 -24.30
CA VAL A 319 6.04 -12.00 -24.67
C VAL A 319 6.00 -11.28 -26.03
N GLU A 320 7.00 -10.44 -26.33
CA GLU A 320 7.12 -9.80 -27.65
C GLU A 320 7.39 -10.82 -28.76
N ALA A 321 8.34 -11.74 -28.53
CA ALA A 321 8.65 -12.80 -29.47
C ALA A 321 7.46 -13.73 -29.71
N ALA A 322 6.63 -14.00 -28.69
CA ALA A 322 5.44 -14.84 -28.78
C ALA A 322 4.38 -14.33 -29.77
N LYS A 323 4.42 -13.06 -30.17
CA LYS A 323 3.53 -12.49 -31.20
C LYS A 323 3.80 -13.05 -32.60
N THR A 324 5.06 -13.38 -32.90
CA THR A 324 5.50 -13.81 -34.23
C THR A 324 5.98 -15.26 -34.24
N ARG A 325 6.47 -15.75 -33.10
CA ARG A 325 7.02 -17.09 -32.93
C ARG A 325 6.03 -18.01 -32.21
N LEU A 326 5.50 -19.00 -32.92
CA LEU A 326 4.64 -20.04 -32.36
C LEU A 326 5.42 -21.19 -31.70
N ASP A 327 6.71 -21.33 -31.99
CA ASP A 327 7.61 -22.37 -31.47
C ASP A 327 8.00 -22.19 -30.00
N LEU A 328 7.71 -21.04 -29.39
CA LEU A 328 7.97 -20.81 -27.97
C LEU A 328 7.06 -21.67 -27.07
N PRO A 329 7.60 -22.28 -26.00
CA PRO A 329 6.79 -23.06 -25.05
C PRO A 329 5.70 -22.20 -24.38
N ASP A 330 4.44 -22.66 -24.41
CA ASP A 330 3.31 -21.93 -23.81
C ASP A 330 3.52 -21.66 -22.32
N ALA A 331 4.09 -22.62 -21.59
CA ALA A 331 4.43 -22.47 -20.18
C ALA A 331 5.40 -21.29 -19.93
N LEU A 332 6.37 -21.08 -20.83
CA LEU A 332 7.31 -19.97 -20.74
C LEU A 332 6.63 -18.63 -21.01
N VAL A 333 5.75 -18.58 -22.00
CA VAL A 333 4.96 -17.36 -22.29
C VAL A 333 4.01 -17.05 -21.12
N GLU A 334 3.37 -18.05 -20.54
CA GLU A 334 2.43 -17.91 -19.43
C GLU A 334 3.09 -17.35 -18.17
N ILE A 335 4.28 -17.87 -17.78
CA ILE A 335 4.99 -17.38 -16.58
C ILE A 335 5.60 -15.98 -16.80
N CYS A 336 6.03 -15.65 -18.01
CA CYS A 336 6.48 -14.31 -18.38
C CYS A 336 5.32 -13.30 -18.38
N ALA A 337 4.17 -13.67 -18.92
CA ALA A 337 2.96 -12.84 -18.88
C ALA A 337 2.50 -12.59 -17.44
N GLU A 338 2.54 -13.62 -16.59
CA GLU A 338 2.27 -13.50 -15.17
C GLU A 338 3.25 -12.55 -14.46
N ARG A 339 4.56 -12.63 -14.74
CA ARG A 339 5.56 -11.73 -14.16
C ARG A 339 5.22 -10.27 -14.42
N ILE A 340 4.89 -9.92 -15.68
CA ILE A 340 4.54 -8.56 -16.10
C ILE A 340 3.27 -8.08 -15.39
N ALA A 341 2.25 -8.94 -15.34
CA ALA A 341 0.96 -8.59 -14.77
C ALA A 341 1.03 -8.43 -13.24
N LEU A 342 1.78 -9.28 -12.55
CA LEU A 342 2.03 -9.15 -11.12
C LEU A 342 2.85 -7.88 -10.80
N ASP A 343 3.83 -7.51 -11.64
CA ASP A 343 4.57 -6.26 -11.47
C ASP A 343 3.67 -5.04 -11.53
N ALA A 344 2.81 -4.98 -12.55
CA ALA A 344 1.86 -3.90 -12.74
C ALA A 344 0.88 -3.83 -11.57
N TYR A 345 0.35 -4.98 -11.14
CA TYR A 345 -0.55 -5.09 -10.00
C TYR A 345 0.10 -4.59 -8.69
N MET A 346 1.33 -5.01 -8.40
CA MET A 346 2.06 -4.58 -7.20
C MET A 346 2.36 -3.07 -7.22
N LYS A 347 2.76 -2.51 -8.37
CA LYS A 347 2.98 -1.06 -8.52
C LYS A 347 1.69 -0.26 -8.33
N ASP A 348 0.56 -0.77 -8.80
CA ASP A 348 -0.72 -0.10 -8.62
C ASP A 348 -1.22 -0.18 -7.18
N LEU A 349 -0.99 -1.30 -6.48
CA LEU A 349 -1.21 -1.41 -5.04
C LEU A 349 -0.34 -0.42 -4.25
N GLU A 350 0.95 -0.34 -4.55
CA GLU A 350 1.85 0.61 -3.88
C GLU A 350 1.42 2.07 -4.12
N LYS A 351 0.95 2.39 -5.33
CA LYS A 351 0.36 3.72 -5.60
C LYS A 351 -0.90 3.95 -4.78
N GLN A 352 -1.78 2.95 -4.65
CA GLN A 352 -3.01 3.06 -3.85
C GLN A 352 -2.69 3.24 -2.37
N ASP A 353 -1.81 2.42 -1.80
CA ASP A 353 -1.35 2.53 -0.41
C ASP A 353 -0.72 3.91 -0.16
N GLN A 354 0.08 4.39 -1.11
CA GLN A 354 0.67 5.72 -1.03
C GLN A 354 -0.38 6.82 -1.07
N VAL A 355 -1.39 6.72 -1.94
CA VAL A 355 -2.50 7.68 -2.02
C VAL A 355 -3.33 7.66 -0.74
N GLU A 356 -3.57 6.49 -0.15
CA GLU A 356 -4.26 6.37 1.14
C GLU A 356 -3.46 6.96 2.29
N THR A 357 -2.14 6.71 2.32
CA THR A 357 -1.23 7.29 3.29
C THR A 357 -1.19 8.83 3.15
N ASP A 358 -1.02 9.33 1.93
CA ASP A 358 -1.04 10.76 1.60
C ASP A 358 -2.40 11.39 2.03
N ARG A 359 -3.52 10.67 1.82
CA ARG A 359 -4.87 11.12 2.25
C ARG A 359 -5.00 11.17 3.77
N GLN A 360 -4.50 10.17 4.49
CA GLN A 360 -4.51 10.14 5.96
C GLN A 360 -3.64 11.26 6.53
N GLU A 361 -2.46 11.48 5.98
CA GLU A 361 -1.57 12.59 6.36
C GLU A 361 -2.22 13.95 6.10
N MET A 362 -2.87 14.13 4.95
CA MET A 362 -3.61 15.36 4.64
C MET A 362 -4.75 15.60 5.65
N GLN A 363 -5.49 14.55 6.03
CA GLN A 363 -6.55 14.67 7.04
C GLN A 363 -5.99 15.07 8.41
N LYS A 364 -4.85 14.48 8.83
CA LYS A 364 -4.16 14.86 10.07
C LYS A 364 -3.70 16.31 10.03
N LEU A 365 -3.12 16.76 8.91
CA LEU A 365 -2.72 18.16 8.72
C LEU A 365 -3.92 19.11 8.83
N LEU A 366 -5.04 18.80 8.16
CA LEU A 366 -6.25 19.62 8.22
C LEU A 366 -6.81 19.70 9.65
N GLN A 367 -6.76 18.62 10.43
CA GLN A 367 -7.15 18.63 11.84
C GLN A 367 -6.22 19.52 12.67
N LEU A 368 -4.90 19.42 12.48
CA LEU A 368 -3.92 20.27 13.15
C LEU A 368 -4.15 21.76 12.85
N LEU A 369 -4.38 22.11 11.58
CA LEU A 369 -4.67 23.49 11.17
C LEU A 369 -5.98 24.01 11.78
N LYS A 370 -7.02 23.17 11.85
CA LYS A 370 -8.30 23.52 12.51
C LYS A 370 -8.14 23.72 14.02
N GLN A 371 -7.24 23.00 14.68
CA GLN A 371 -7.00 23.13 16.12
C GLN A 371 -6.17 24.37 16.45
N GLN A 372 -5.10 24.63 15.69
CA GLN A 372 -4.23 25.79 15.96
C GLN A 372 -4.89 27.13 15.65
N LYS A 373 -5.85 27.18 14.70
CA LYS A 373 -6.62 28.39 14.36
C LYS A 373 -5.75 29.64 14.15
N GLY A 374 -4.73 29.53 13.30
CA GLY A 374 -3.77 30.59 12.98
C GLY A 374 -2.73 30.12 11.94
N VAL A 375 -1.66 30.89 11.75
CA VAL A 375 -0.58 30.53 10.82
C VAL A 375 0.29 29.43 11.43
N PHE A 376 0.38 28.29 10.75
CA PHE A 376 1.19 27.15 11.15
C PHE A 376 2.49 27.09 10.36
N ARG A 377 3.62 26.93 11.03
CA ARG A 377 4.91 26.74 10.36
C ARG A 377 5.13 25.26 10.03
N ALA A 378 5.12 24.95 8.74
CA ALA A 378 5.30 23.60 8.23
C ALA A 378 6.77 23.23 7.92
N LYS A 379 7.61 24.25 7.64
CA LYS A 379 9.06 24.09 7.41
C LYS A 379 9.87 25.23 8.03
N SER A 380 11.05 24.90 8.56
CA SER A 380 12.07 25.83 9.07
C SER A 380 13.48 25.30 8.78
N GLY A 381 14.16 25.84 7.77
CA GLY A 381 15.45 25.33 7.29
C GLY A 381 15.33 23.87 6.84
N HIS A 382 16.15 22.99 7.42
CA HIS A 382 16.05 21.54 7.16
C HIS A 382 14.99 20.83 8.01
N ARG A 383 14.37 21.51 8.97
CA ARG A 383 13.36 20.92 9.85
C ARG A 383 11.98 20.96 9.20
N LEU A 384 11.39 19.80 9.03
CA LEU A 384 10.04 19.60 8.49
C LEU A 384 9.10 19.15 9.62
N THR A 385 7.96 19.81 9.78
CA THR A 385 6.88 19.37 10.69
C THR A 385 5.77 18.61 9.96
N VAL A 386 5.78 18.68 8.63
CA VAL A 386 4.88 17.98 7.71
C VAL A 386 5.74 17.16 6.74
N ASN A 387 5.21 16.03 6.28
CA ASN A 387 5.86 15.20 5.26
C ASN A 387 6.26 16.05 4.04
N GLU A 388 7.51 15.93 3.60
CA GLU A 388 8.11 16.72 2.51
C GLU A 388 7.30 16.61 1.22
N ARG A 389 6.83 15.40 0.89
CA ARG A 389 6.03 15.14 -0.32
C ARG A 389 4.69 15.86 -0.29
N LEU A 390 4.05 15.88 0.88
CA LEU A 390 2.79 16.60 1.07
C LEU A 390 3.02 18.12 1.04
N LEU A 391 4.14 18.59 1.57
CA LEU A 391 4.53 20.00 1.49
C LEU A 391 4.79 20.43 0.05
N ASP A 392 5.49 19.62 -0.74
CA ASP A 392 5.71 19.85 -2.17
C ASP A 392 4.39 19.92 -2.94
N PHE A 393 3.45 19.02 -2.63
CA PHE A 393 2.10 19.03 -3.21
C PHE A 393 1.36 20.33 -2.91
N LEU A 394 1.42 20.80 -1.66
CA LEU A 394 0.81 22.06 -1.24
C LEU A 394 1.47 23.25 -1.93
N VAL A 395 2.79 23.38 -1.86
CA VAL A 395 3.56 24.51 -2.42
C VAL A 395 3.35 24.68 -3.93
N ARG A 396 3.07 23.59 -4.66
CA ARG A 396 2.69 23.63 -6.08
C ARG A 396 1.28 24.17 -6.34
N GLY A 397 0.51 24.48 -5.31
CA GLY A 397 -0.85 25.02 -5.41
C GLY A 397 -1.90 23.98 -5.79
N LEU A 398 -1.61 22.68 -5.61
CA LEU A 398 -2.53 21.59 -6.01
C LEU A 398 -3.69 21.36 -5.03
N PHE A 399 -3.71 22.08 -3.90
CA PHE A 399 -4.78 22.05 -2.92
C PHE A 399 -5.27 23.47 -2.59
N SER A 400 -6.55 23.75 -2.85
CA SER A 400 -7.13 25.09 -2.70
C SER A 400 -7.61 25.43 -1.29
N GLY A 401 -7.69 24.45 -0.39
CA GLY A 401 -8.20 24.62 0.98
C GLY A 401 -7.18 25.18 1.99
N ILE A 402 -5.90 25.28 1.60
CA ILE A 402 -4.81 25.79 2.45
C ILE A 402 -4.10 26.92 1.71
N LEU A 403 -3.96 28.06 2.36
CA LEU A 403 -3.15 29.19 1.91
C LEU A 403 -1.70 28.99 2.34
N ILE A 404 -0.76 29.43 1.51
CA ILE A 404 0.67 29.16 1.69
C ILE A 404 1.45 30.45 1.67
N GLY A 405 2.31 30.61 2.66
CA GLY A 405 3.28 31.69 2.77
C GLY A 405 4.68 31.10 2.84
N THR A 406 5.67 31.75 2.25
CA THR A 406 7.03 31.19 2.17
C THR A 406 8.08 32.26 2.44
N GLU A 407 9.22 31.82 2.96
CA GLU A 407 10.41 32.65 3.08
C GLU A 407 11.55 32.01 2.28
N PRO A 408 12.06 32.66 1.22
CA PRO A 408 11.60 33.93 0.66
C PRO A 408 10.24 33.81 -0.06
N PRO A 409 9.53 34.93 -0.30
CA PRO A 409 8.30 34.94 -1.08
C PRO A 409 8.59 34.60 -2.56
N TYR A 410 7.73 33.80 -3.18
CA TYR A 410 7.76 33.53 -4.63
C TYR A 410 6.67 34.32 -5.36
N ALA A 411 6.89 34.57 -6.65
CA ALA A 411 5.90 35.21 -7.50
C ALA A 411 4.75 34.23 -7.83
N PHE A 412 3.51 34.71 -7.77
CA PHE A 412 2.34 33.93 -8.16
C PHE A 412 2.50 33.41 -9.60
N GLY A 413 2.33 32.09 -9.79
CA GLY A 413 2.44 31.43 -11.11
C GLY A 413 3.78 30.75 -11.43
N ALA A 414 4.73 30.71 -10.49
CA ALA A 414 5.97 29.94 -10.66
C ALA A 414 5.68 28.42 -10.83
N LYS A 415 6.22 27.82 -11.88
CA LYS A 415 6.11 26.38 -12.17
C LYS A 415 7.31 25.63 -11.57
N ASN A 416 7.10 24.37 -11.18
CA ASN A 416 8.11 23.46 -10.63
C ASN A 416 8.69 23.86 -9.26
N LEU A 417 7.88 24.48 -8.40
CA LEU A 417 8.29 24.75 -7.02
C LEU A 417 8.47 23.45 -6.22
N SER A 418 9.51 23.42 -5.39
CA SER A 418 9.71 22.43 -4.33
C SER A 418 9.79 23.13 -2.99
N SER A 419 9.35 22.44 -1.94
CA SER A 419 9.59 22.80 -0.54
C SER A 419 11.06 23.12 -0.29
N LYS A 420 12.01 22.46 -0.96
CA LYS A 420 13.46 22.66 -0.82
C LYS A 420 13.92 24.08 -1.19
N ASP A 421 13.21 24.74 -2.10
CA ASP A 421 13.55 26.09 -2.58
C ASP A 421 13.34 27.16 -1.49
N PHE A 422 12.60 26.83 -0.43
CA PHE A 422 12.20 27.74 0.62
C PHE A 422 12.91 27.43 1.95
N GLN A 423 13.35 28.47 2.66
CA GLN A 423 13.85 28.34 4.02
C GLN A 423 12.70 28.06 4.99
N SER A 424 11.58 28.76 4.87
CA SER A 424 10.39 28.52 5.68
C SER A 424 9.15 28.35 4.82
N VAL A 425 8.25 27.47 5.24
CA VAL A 425 6.92 27.32 4.64
C VAL A 425 5.90 27.40 5.76
N TYR A 426 4.90 28.25 5.56
CA TYR A 426 3.80 28.52 6.47
C TYR A 426 2.50 28.15 5.78
N LEU A 427 1.58 27.58 6.55
CA LEU A 427 0.27 27.10 6.11
C LEU A 427 -0.81 27.80 6.92
N LEU A 428 -1.88 28.22 6.26
CA LEU A 428 -3.06 28.79 6.90
C LEU A 428 -4.31 28.16 6.27
N LEU A 429 -5.23 27.68 7.10
CA LEU A 429 -6.48 27.12 6.59
C LEU A 429 -7.28 28.22 5.89
N LYS A 430 -7.81 27.95 4.69
CA LYS A 430 -8.70 28.88 3.97
C LYS A 430 -10.09 28.87 4.63
N ASP A 431 -10.16 29.48 5.81
CA ASP A 431 -11.35 29.61 6.64
C ASP A 431 -11.39 31.02 7.24
N ARG A 432 -12.57 31.64 7.26
CA ARG A 432 -12.76 33.03 7.69
C ARG A 432 -12.39 33.24 9.15
N GLU A 433 -12.64 32.25 10.02
CA GLU A 433 -12.25 32.33 11.44
C GLU A 433 -10.73 32.24 11.61
N ALA A 434 -10.09 31.33 10.87
CA ALA A 434 -8.64 31.12 10.95
C ALA A 434 -7.89 32.34 10.40
N THR A 435 -8.36 32.93 9.29
CA THR A 435 -7.76 34.14 8.71
C THR A 435 -7.98 35.36 9.60
N ALA A 436 -9.14 35.53 10.20
CA ALA A 436 -9.41 36.60 11.18
C ALA A 436 -8.45 36.55 12.37
N ARG A 437 -8.28 35.37 12.98
CA ARG A 437 -7.35 35.18 14.11
C ARG A 437 -5.89 35.41 13.73
N ALA A 438 -5.48 34.99 12.53
CA ALA A 438 -4.15 35.26 12.03
C ALA A 438 -3.89 36.78 11.90
N ILE A 439 -4.88 37.54 11.43
CA ILE A 439 -4.80 39.01 11.33
C ILE A 439 -4.72 39.64 12.74
N ASP A 440 -5.51 39.18 13.70
CA ASP A 440 -5.45 39.65 15.09
C ASP A 440 -4.07 39.41 15.72
N GLN A 441 -3.50 38.22 15.53
CA GLN A 441 -2.15 37.89 15.99
C GLN A 441 -1.07 38.76 15.33
N ALA A 442 -1.22 39.06 14.04
CA ALA A 442 -0.28 39.90 13.31
C ALA A 442 -0.32 41.36 13.76
N GLU A 443 -1.52 41.88 14.06
CA GLU A 443 -1.67 43.22 14.63
C GLU A 443 -1.04 43.30 16.03
N GLU A 444 -1.36 42.35 16.91
CA GLU A 444 -0.81 42.34 18.28
C GLU A 444 0.73 42.28 18.28
N LEU A 445 1.33 41.46 17.41
CA LEU A 445 2.79 41.39 17.25
C LEU A 445 3.35 42.70 16.69
N HIS A 446 2.70 43.28 15.68
CA HIS A 446 3.16 44.53 15.09
C HIS A 446 3.14 45.68 16.09
N GLU A 447 2.10 45.79 16.92
CA GLU A 447 1.98 46.82 17.94
C GLU A 447 3.01 46.65 19.07
N LYS A 448 3.27 45.41 19.50
CA LYS A 448 4.17 45.13 20.65
C LYS A 448 5.65 45.13 20.29
N THR A 449 6.02 44.56 19.14
CA THR A 449 7.42 44.30 18.79
C THR A 449 7.87 44.97 17.48
N GLN A 450 6.94 45.65 16.78
CA GLN A 450 7.16 46.18 15.43
C GLN A 450 7.57 45.10 14.39
N ASP A 451 7.34 43.82 14.69
CA ASP A 451 7.57 42.74 13.74
C ASP A 451 6.55 42.83 12.59
N VAL A 452 7.02 42.59 11.38
CA VAL A 452 6.25 42.73 10.14
C VAL A 452 6.13 41.38 9.41
N VAL A 453 6.87 40.35 9.84
CA VAL A 453 6.96 39.07 9.14
C VAL A 453 5.58 38.42 8.97
N LEU A 454 4.79 38.34 10.04
CA LEU A 454 3.47 37.73 9.98
C LEU A 454 2.50 38.52 9.09
N VAL A 455 2.58 39.86 9.10
CA VAL A 455 1.79 40.72 8.20
C VAL A 455 2.14 40.45 6.74
N ARG A 456 3.44 40.33 6.41
CA ARG A 456 3.92 40.00 5.05
C ARG A 456 3.51 38.60 4.62
N LEU A 457 3.52 37.62 5.52
CA LEU A 457 3.07 36.27 5.24
C LEU A 457 1.56 36.23 4.94
N ILE A 458 0.74 36.95 5.71
CA ILE A 458 -0.71 37.05 5.46
C ILE A 458 -0.98 37.78 4.14
N GLU A 459 -0.26 38.86 3.86
CA GLU A 459 -0.31 39.59 2.58
C GLU A 459 0.01 38.68 1.38
N GLN A 460 1.05 37.84 1.50
CA GLN A 460 1.40 36.83 0.50
C GLN A 460 0.32 35.75 0.36
N MET A 461 -0.07 35.12 1.48
CA MET A 461 -1.04 34.01 1.54
C MET A 461 -2.40 34.38 0.92
N THR A 462 -2.82 35.63 1.13
CA THR A 462 -4.11 36.12 0.65
C THR A 462 -4.03 36.70 -0.76
N ALA A 463 -2.83 36.93 -1.30
CA ALA A 463 -2.59 37.64 -2.56
C ALA A 463 -3.26 39.02 -2.56
N PHE A 464 -3.09 39.77 -1.46
CA PHE A 464 -3.89 40.97 -1.13
C PHE A 464 -3.88 42.05 -2.22
N HIS A 465 -2.79 42.20 -2.96
CA HIS A 465 -2.64 43.21 -4.03
C HIS A 465 -3.03 42.74 -5.43
N GLU A 466 -3.26 41.44 -5.61
CA GLU A 466 -3.56 40.82 -6.89
C GLU A 466 -5.06 40.49 -7.03
N LYS A 467 -5.69 40.08 -5.93
CA LYS A 467 -7.10 39.71 -5.91
C LYS A 467 -8.04 40.91 -5.79
N SER A 468 -9.20 40.78 -6.41
CA SER A 468 -10.31 41.71 -6.25
C SER A 468 -10.93 41.63 -4.85
N GLU A 469 -11.68 42.66 -4.46
CA GLU A 469 -12.34 42.66 -3.14
C GLU A 469 -13.37 41.53 -2.99
N ALA A 470 -14.03 41.12 -4.10
CA ALA A 470 -14.95 39.99 -4.11
C ALA A 470 -14.23 38.66 -3.79
N GLU A 471 -13.07 38.43 -4.40
CA GLU A 471 -12.23 37.26 -4.16
C GLU A 471 -11.61 37.26 -2.75
N LEU A 472 -11.27 38.43 -2.20
CA LEU A 472 -10.79 38.55 -0.82
C LEU A 472 -11.90 38.23 0.20
N LYS A 473 -13.16 38.59 -0.09
CA LYS A 473 -14.33 38.26 0.76
C LYS A 473 -14.63 36.75 0.83
N GLU A 474 -14.14 35.96 -0.12
CA GLU A 474 -14.19 34.49 -0.03
C GLU A 474 -13.21 33.93 1.00
N ILE A 475 -12.16 34.67 1.34
CA ILE A 475 -11.03 34.21 2.16
C ILE A 475 -11.05 34.84 3.55
N ILE A 476 -11.37 36.13 3.62
CA ILE A 476 -11.30 36.97 4.80
C ILE A 476 -12.69 37.56 5.06
N ALA A 477 -13.10 37.60 6.33
CA ALA A 477 -14.35 38.27 6.70
C ALA A 477 -14.28 39.78 6.37
N PRO A 478 -15.35 40.42 5.84
CA PRO A 478 -15.31 41.81 5.38
C PRO A 478 -14.75 42.82 6.39
N ALA A 479 -15.11 42.71 7.67
CA ALA A 479 -14.60 43.58 8.73
C ALA A 479 -13.07 43.47 8.91
N TYR A 480 -12.51 42.29 8.68
CA TYR A 480 -11.08 42.01 8.79
C TYR A 480 -10.29 42.43 7.55
N ILE A 481 -10.94 42.64 6.40
CA ILE A 481 -10.29 43.17 5.19
C ILE A 481 -9.85 44.62 5.42
N GLU A 482 -10.70 45.46 6.02
CA GLU A 482 -10.32 46.83 6.35
C GLU A 482 -9.21 46.88 7.41
N LYS A 483 -9.30 45.98 8.40
CA LYS A 483 -8.27 45.84 9.44
C LYS A 483 -6.91 45.47 8.84
N LEU A 484 -6.86 44.45 7.97
CA LEU A 484 -5.65 44.07 7.25
C LEU A 484 -5.15 45.22 6.35
N ARG A 485 -6.05 45.95 5.67
CA ARG A 485 -5.68 47.09 4.83
C ARG A 485 -4.98 48.19 5.63
N ARG A 486 -5.47 48.50 6.84
CA ARG A 486 -4.81 49.46 7.74
C ARG A 486 -3.46 48.94 8.20
N LEU A 487 -3.40 47.69 8.65
CA LEU A 487 -2.18 47.04 9.13
C LEU A 487 -1.08 46.98 8.06
N VAL A 488 -1.43 46.60 6.82
CA VAL A 488 -0.49 46.60 5.70
C VAL A 488 0.01 48.03 5.43
N ALA A 489 -0.88 49.01 5.42
CA ALA A 489 -0.50 50.40 5.17
C ALA A 489 0.46 50.97 6.23
N THR A 490 0.25 50.65 7.51
CA THR A 490 1.15 51.09 8.60
C THR A 490 2.53 50.47 8.47
N THR A 491 2.64 49.22 8.02
CA THR A 491 3.94 48.55 7.85
C THR A 491 4.78 49.12 6.71
N TYR A 492 4.15 49.74 5.70
CA TYR A 492 4.85 50.39 4.59
C TYR A 492 5.24 51.84 4.89
N LEU A 493 4.60 52.49 5.85
CA LEU A 493 4.86 53.90 6.19
C LEU A 493 6.32 54.19 6.57
N PRO A 494 7.05 53.32 7.30
CA PRO A 494 8.49 53.50 7.57
C PRO A 494 9.39 53.31 6.35
N GLN A 495 8.93 52.62 5.30
CA GLN A 495 9.70 52.32 4.10
C GLN A 495 9.65 53.44 3.05
N LEU A 496 8.81 54.46 3.27
CA LEU A 496 8.70 55.63 2.40
C LEU A 496 9.83 56.64 2.63
N PRO A 497 10.19 57.43 1.60
CA PRO A 497 11.09 58.57 1.75
C PRO A 497 10.63 59.52 2.86
N LEU A 498 11.58 60.06 3.64
CA LEU A 498 11.32 60.90 4.82
C LEU A 498 10.30 62.02 4.56
N PHE A 499 10.40 62.72 3.43
CA PHE A 499 9.48 63.80 3.07
C PHE A 499 8.05 63.30 2.82
N GLN A 500 7.87 62.17 2.13
CA GLN A 500 6.56 61.58 1.90
C GLN A 500 5.96 61.03 3.20
N ARG A 501 6.79 60.42 4.05
CA ARG A 501 6.39 59.95 5.37
C ARG A 501 5.86 61.09 6.24
N LEU A 502 6.64 62.18 6.37
CA LEU A 502 6.26 63.39 7.12
C LEU A 502 4.98 64.03 6.57
N TRP A 503 4.86 64.13 5.25
CA TRP A 503 3.68 64.68 4.58
C TRP A 503 2.41 63.86 4.87
N LEU A 504 2.50 62.53 4.80
CA LEU A 504 1.39 61.62 5.07
C LEU A 504 1.00 61.63 6.55
N THR A 505 1.99 61.63 7.47
CA THR A 505 1.70 61.70 8.91
C THR A 505 1.06 63.03 9.31
N LEU A 506 1.49 64.16 8.74
CA LEU A 506 0.89 65.48 9.00
C LEU A 506 -0.57 65.58 8.51
N LYS A 507 -0.91 64.87 7.43
CA LYS A 507 -2.29 64.82 6.91
C LYS A 507 -3.16 63.73 7.54
N GLY A 508 -2.61 62.94 8.47
CA GLY A 508 -3.31 61.78 9.04
C GLY A 508 -3.69 60.72 7.99
N ARG A 509 -2.93 60.61 6.89
CA ARG A 509 -3.21 59.69 5.77
C ARG A 509 -2.22 58.54 5.76
N LEU A 510 -2.69 57.37 5.31
CA LEU A 510 -1.88 56.16 5.10
C LEU A 510 -1.51 56.03 3.61
N PRO A 511 -0.45 55.26 3.26
CA PRO A 511 -0.07 55.06 1.86
C PRO A 511 -1.18 54.42 1.03
N ASP A 512 -1.39 54.94 -0.19
CA ASP A 512 -2.39 54.43 -1.13
C ASP A 512 -2.05 53.02 -1.66
N SER A 513 -3.06 52.27 -2.10
CA SER A 513 -2.92 50.89 -2.60
C SER A 513 -1.90 50.74 -3.75
N ARG A 514 -1.79 51.73 -4.64
CA ARG A 514 -0.79 51.74 -5.73
C ARG A 514 0.64 51.82 -5.20
N ILE A 515 0.86 52.59 -4.14
CA ILE A 515 2.18 52.75 -3.51
C ILE A 515 2.54 51.47 -2.77
N GLN A 516 1.59 50.89 -2.03
CA GLN A 516 1.76 49.61 -1.33
C GLN A 516 2.14 48.49 -2.31
N LYS A 517 1.39 48.34 -3.42
CA LYS A 517 1.66 47.33 -4.45
C LYS A 517 3.06 47.47 -5.04
N ARG A 518 3.51 48.69 -5.32
CA ARG A 518 4.86 48.93 -5.84
C ARG A 518 5.95 48.53 -4.84
N LEU A 519 5.76 48.84 -3.55
CA LEU A 519 6.69 48.46 -2.49
C LEU A 519 6.70 46.94 -2.26
N TRP A 520 5.55 46.28 -2.36
CA TRP A 520 5.42 44.82 -2.35
C TRP A 520 6.22 44.18 -3.50
N GLU A 521 6.03 44.64 -4.73
CA GLU A 521 6.76 44.14 -5.91
C GLU A 521 8.28 44.32 -5.75
N GLN A 522 8.70 45.47 -5.19
CA GLN A 522 10.11 45.72 -4.88
C GLN A 522 10.65 44.76 -3.81
N TYR A 523 9.88 44.50 -2.75
CA TYR A 523 10.24 43.56 -1.69
C TYR A 523 10.41 42.13 -2.23
N VAL A 524 9.49 41.66 -3.06
CA VAL A 524 9.56 40.33 -3.70
C VAL A 524 10.76 40.26 -4.66
N ALA A 525 11.00 41.30 -5.46
CA ALA A 525 12.14 41.36 -6.38
C ALA A 525 13.50 41.41 -5.67
N GLN A 526 13.62 42.10 -4.54
CA GLN A 526 14.84 42.11 -3.73
C GLN A 526 15.08 40.75 -3.06
N SER A 527 14.02 40.14 -2.52
CA SER A 527 14.10 38.84 -1.84
C SER A 527 14.47 37.69 -2.78
N THR A 528 13.99 37.74 -4.02
CA THR A 528 14.32 36.76 -5.08
C THR A 528 15.71 36.95 -5.71
N ARG A 529 16.26 38.18 -5.71
CA ARG A 529 17.65 38.44 -6.14
C ARG A 529 18.70 37.98 -5.13
N LEU A 530 18.37 37.99 -3.84
CA LEU A 530 19.26 37.48 -2.79
C LEU A 530 19.42 35.95 -2.84
N THR A 531 18.42 35.22 -3.35
CA THR A 531 18.51 33.77 -3.54
C THR A 531 19.26 33.36 -4.80
N SER A 532 19.13 34.09 -5.92
CA SER A 532 19.89 33.77 -7.15
C SER A 532 21.40 33.97 -7.00
N LYS A 533 21.84 34.88 -6.11
CA LYS A 533 23.26 35.01 -5.74
C LYS A 533 23.75 33.87 -4.83
N ARG A 534 22.89 33.29 -3.99
CA ARG A 534 23.26 32.14 -3.14
C ARG A 534 23.40 30.83 -3.93
N SER A 535 22.71 30.67 -5.06
CA SER A 535 22.89 29.51 -5.95
C SER A 535 24.13 29.61 -6.85
N GLY A 536 24.85 30.75 -6.87
CA GLY A 536 25.98 31.00 -7.78
C GLY A 536 27.35 31.12 -7.12
N ILE A 537 27.46 31.09 -5.79
CA ILE A 537 28.74 31.27 -5.07
C ILE A 537 29.13 29.93 -4.43
N ALA A 538 29.45 28.96 -5.28
CA ALA A 538 30.28 27.80 -4.92
C ALA A 538 31.63 27.81 -5.68
N ALA A 539 31.95 28.91 -6.37
CA ALA A 539 33.21 29.10 -7.07
C ALA A 539 33.66 30.56 -6.93
N ALA A 540 34.54 30.82 -5.96
CA ALA A 540 35.59 31.84 -5.92
C ALA A 540 35.77 32.34 -4.50
N GLY A 541 36.86 31.88 -3.86
CA GLY A 541 37.39 32.54 -2.67
C GLY A 541 37.96 33.90 -3.06
N LYS A 542 37.46 34.96 -2.42
CA LYS A 542 38.25 36.06 -1.83
C LYS A 542 37.32 37.04 -1.12
N THR A 543 37.78 37.41 0.07
CA THR A 543 37.34 38.49 0.95
C THR A 543 36.94 39.78 0.24
N LEU A 544 35.81 40.37 0.63
CA LEU A 544 35.56 41.81 0.58
C LEU A 544 34.75 42.19 1.83
N GLU A 545 35.44 42.85 2.76
CA GLU A 545 34.87 43.73 3.77
C GLU A 545 34.10 44.88 3.10
N ASP A 546 33.16 45.45 3.88
CA ASP A 546 32.39 46.68 3.63
C ASP A 546 31.32 46.69 2.53
N VAL A 547 30.12 46.24 2.93
CA VAL A 547 28.88 46.98 2.65
C VAL A 547 28.12 47.15 3.97
N GLN A 548 28.34 48.29 4.62
CA GLN A 548 27.45 48.80 5.66
C GLN A 548 26.04 48.98 5.09
N GLY A 549 25.05 48.36 5.74
CA GLY A 549 23.63 48.50 5.40
C GLY A 549 22.77 47.26 5.64
N GLY A 550 23.07 46.46 6.67
CA GLY A 550 22.17 45.39 7.13
C GLY A 550 21.16 45.91 8.16
N PRO A 551 19.95 45.33 8.26
CA PRO A 551 18.95 45.71 9.26
C PRO A 551 19.53 45.46 10.66
N ARG A 552 19.37 46.45 11.56
CA ARG A 552 19.84 46.39 12.95
C ARG A 552 19.38 45.06 13.58
N GLN A 553 20.33 44.21 13.94
CA GLN A 553 20.10 43.06 14.80
C GLN A 553 19.54 43.58 16.13
N ASN A 554 18.31 43.20 16.48
CA ASN A 554 17.74 43.45 17.80
C ASN A 554 18.62 42.73 18.84
N LYS A 555 19.46 43.51 19.53
CA LYS A 555 20.27 43.02 20.65
C LYS A 555 19.32 42.63 21.78
N LEU A 556 19.54 41.46 22.37
CA LEU A 556 18.95 41.10 23.66
C LEU A 556 19.28 42.18 24.70
N ASP A 557 18.39 42.40 25.67
CA ASP A 557 18.68 43.23 26.84
C ASP A 557 20.03 42.84 27.45
N GLU A 558 20.79 43.82 27.92
CA GLU A 558 22.16 43.64 28.44
C GLU A 558 22.22 42.56 29.54
N ARG A 559 21.19 42.52 30.39
CA ARG A 559 21.02 41.48 31.42
C ARG A 559 20.80 40.08 30.84
N MET A 560 20.04 39.95 29.75
CA MET A 560 19.81 38.66 29.09
C MET A 560 21.07 38.17 28.37
N GLN A 561 21.89 39.07 27.83
CA GLN A 561 23.19 38.70 27.24
C GLN A 561 24.17 38.15 28.28
N ILE A 562 24.24 38.78 29.46
CA ILE A 562 25.09 38.30 30.57
C ILE A 562 24.65 36.91 31.03
N VAL A 563 23.34 36.69 31.21
CA VAL A 563 22.81 35.38 31.61
C VAL A 563 23.02 34.33 30.53
N LEU A 564 22.85 34.67 29.24
CA LEU A 564 23.14 33.78 28.13
C LEU A 564 24.61 33.35 28.10
N GLY A 565 25.55 34.28 28.32
CA GLY A 565 26.97 33.98 28.44
C GLY A 565 27.26 32.98 29.57
N ARG A 566 26.69 33.21 30.76
CA ARG A 566 26.80 32.28 31.90
C ARG A 566 26.22 30.91 31.59
N MET A 567 25.07 30.84 30.93
CA MET A 567 24.46 29.57 30.52
C MET A 567 25.37 28.81 29.53
N ALA A 568 26.02 29.51 28.59
CA ALA A 568 26.97 28.90 27.66
C ALA A 568 28.23 28.40 28.39
N ASP A 569 28.77 29.15 29.35
CA ASP A 569 29.94 28.71 30.14
C ASP A 569 29.62 27.47 30.99
N ILE A 570 28.44 27.44 31.62
CA ILE A 570 27.95 26.27 32.37
C ILE A 570 27.80 25.06 31.45
N ALA A 571 27.20 25.24 30.27
CA ALA A 571 27.07 24.16 29.30
C ALA A 571 28.45 23.62 28.88
N ALA A 572 29.41 24.49 28.56
CA ALA A 572 30.77 24.08 28.21
C ALA A 572 31.43 23.25 29.32
N MET A 573 31.34 23.72 30.57
CA MET A 573 31.92 23.02 31.73
C MET A 573 31.32 21.63 31.96
N LEU A 574 30.01 21.47 31.73
CA LEU A 574 29.34 20.17 31.87
C LEU A 574 29.74 19.20 30.73
N TRP A 575 29.91 19.71 29.50
CA TRP A 575 30.42 18.93 28.38
C TRP A 575 31.86 18.44 28.61
N GLU A 576 32.72 19.28 29.19
CA GLU A 576 34.09 18.90 29.58
C GLU A 576 34.11 17.79 30.64
N LYS A 577 33.14 17.79 31.56
CA LYS A 577 32.94 16.73 32.56
C LYS A 577 32.28 15.47 31.99
N GLY A 578 31.98 15.44 30.69
CA GLY A 578 31.32 14.31 30.02
C GLY A 578 29.83 14.15 30.38
N GLN A 579 29.19 15.20 30.88
CA GLN A 579 27.76 15.24 31.17
C GLN A 579 27.00 15.97 30.06
N PHE A 580 25.78 15.52 29.78
CA PHE A 580 24.91 16.15 28.79
C PHE A 580 23.95 17.12 29.51
N PRO A 581 24.11 18.45 29.35
CA PRO A 581 23.31 19.41 30.11
C PRO A 581 21.86 19.42 29.61
N ASP A 582 20.91 19.10 30.48
CA ASP A 582 19.50 19.39 30.25
C ASP A 582 19.13 20.78 30.80
N ARG A 583 17.88 21.20 30.59
CA ARG A 583 17.39 22.49 31.09
C ARG A 583 17.54 22.60 32.61
N LYS A 584 17.26 21.52 33.33
CA LYS A 584 17.31 21.48 34.80
C LYS A 584 18.74 21.69 35.31
N ALA A 585 19.73 21.03 34.71
CA ALA A 585 21.14 21.12 35.08
C ALA A 585 21.70 22.53 34.91
N ILE A 586 21.33 23.22 33.83
CA ILE A 586 21.73 24.62 33.61
C ILE A 586 21.04 25.54 34.62
N MET A 587 19.73 25.35 34.84
CA MET A 587 18.96 26.16 35.79
C MET A 587 19.44 26.03 37.24
N THR A 588 19.81 24.82 37.68
CA THR A 588 20.33 24.58 39.04
C THR A 588 21.70 25.18 39.25
N SER A 589 22.50 25.27 38.19
CA SER A 589 23.88 25.78 38.23
C SER A 589 23.95 27.32 38.18
N LEU A 590 22.82 28.00 37.92
CA LEU A 590 22.75 29.45 37.99
C LEU A 590 22.67 29.94 39.45
N PRO A 591 23.45 30.96 39.82
CA PRO A 591 23.65 31.38 41.22
C PRO A 591 22.49 32.19 41.82
N SER A 592 21.69 32.88 40.98
CA SER A 592 20.65 33.81 41.42
C SER A 592 19.25 33.37 40.94
N GLN A 593 18.22 33.60 41.76
CA GLN A 593 16.81 33.40 41.35
C GLN A 593 16.40 34.33 40.20
N GLU A 594 16.96 35.54 40.15
CA GLU A 594 16.68 36.48 39.06
C GLU A 594 17.32 36.02 37.74
N ASP A 595 18.52 35.45 37.79
CA ASP A 595 19.19 34.85 36.63
C ASP A 595 18.41 33.64 36.12
N ARG A 596 17.83 32.83 37.02
CA ARG A 596 16.95 31.71 36.65
C ARG A 596 15.68 32.20 35.94
N ALA A 597 15.05 33.28 36.42
CA ALA A 597 13.86 33.84 35.76
C ALA A 597 14.17 34.43 34.37
N VAL A 598 15.38 34.95 34.17
CA VAL A 598 15.86 35.41 32.86
C VAL A 598 16.21 34.22 31.96
N ALA A 599 16.87 33.20 32.50
CA ALA A 599 17.21 31.96 31.78
C ALA A 599 15.97 31.22 31.29
N GLU A 600 14.87 31.20 32.05
CA GLU A 600 13.57 30.67 31.63
C GLU A 600 13.07 31.32 30.33
N ARG A 601 13.16 32.65 30.23
CA ARG A 601 12.79 33.38 29.01
C ARG A 601 13.78 33.09 27.87
N LEU A 602 15.07 33.00 28.18
CA LEU A 602 16.11 32.65 27.20
C LEU A 602 15.92 31.25 26.62
N PHE A 603 15.50 30.25 27.40
CA PHE A 603 15.15 28.93 26.87
C PHE A 603 13.98 29.00 25.87
N GLY A 604 12.99 29.86 26.11
CA GLY A 604 11.93 30.15 25.14
C GLY A 604 12.48 30.70 23.81
N PHE A 605 13.42 31.63 23.88
CA PHE A 605 14.08 32.20 22.70
C PHE A 605 15.01 31.20 21.98
N ILE A 606 15.74 30.36 22.72
CA ILE A 606 16.59 29.30 22.19
C ILE A 606 15.72 28.29 21.41
N LYS A 607 14.61 27.85 22.01
CA LYS A 607 13.66 26.91 21.37
C LYS A 607 12.98 27.51 20.14
N ALA A 608 12.77 28.83 20.14
CA ALA A 608 12.27 29.58 18.98
C ALA A 608 13.34 29.81 17.89
N GLY A 609 14.62 29.51 18.17
CA GLY A 609 15.72 29.67 17.23
C GLY A 609 16.15 31.13 17.01
N ALA A 610 16.00 31.98 18.03
CA ALA A 610 16.36 33.40 17.92
C ALA A 610 17.85 33.58 17.58
N ALA A 611 18.16 34.45 16.61
CA ALA A 611 19.54 34.70 16.20
C ALA A 611 20.40 35.33 17.32
N SER A 612 19.78 35.96 18.30
CA SER A 612 20.44 36.57 19.46
C SER A 612 20.86 35.56 20.53
N THR A 613 20.37 34.31 20.50
CA THR A 613 20.72 33.25 21.46
C THR A 613 21.68 32.21 20.87
N ARG A 614 22.41 32.56 19.80
CA ARG A 614 23.28 31.64 19.05
C ARG A 614 24.38 31.00 19.87
N ASP A 615 24.81 31.61 20.96
CA ASP A 615 25.87 31.08 21.83
C ASP A 615 25.53 29.71 22.44
N ILE A 616 24.25 29.33 22.47
CA ILE A 616 23.78 28.02 22.93
C ILE A 616 23.13 27.26 21.77
N ILE A 617 23.50 25.99 21.62
CA ILE A 617 22.97 25.02 20.68
C ILE A 617 22.01 24.10 21.43
N GLU A 618 20.79 23.95 20.92
CA GLU A 618 19.82 22.97 21.42
C GLU A 618 19.87 21.71 20.55
N ILE A 619 20.17 20.57 21.18
CA ILE A 619 20.23 19.24 20.56
C ILE A 619 18.97 18.48 20.97
N GLN A 620 18.05 18.31 20.01
CA GLN A 620 16.79 17.60 20.24
C GLN A 620 17.03 16.08 20.20
N VAL A 621 16.69 15.39 21.30
CA VAL A 621 16.76 13.93 21.39
C VAL A 621 15.35 13.36 21.31
N PRO A 622 15.08 12.34 20.49
CA PRO A 622 13.79 11.65 20.48
C PRO A 622 13.40 11.17 21.88
N HIS A 623 12.14 11.38 22.27
CA HIS A 623 11.56 10.89 23.53
C HIS A 623 12.23 11.37 24.83
N ARG A 624 13.07 12.41 24.79
CA ARG A 624 13.76 13.01 25.97
C ARG A 624 13.79 14.53 25.92
N GLU A 625 14.13 15.16 27.04
CA GLU A 625 14.42 16.60 27.07
C GLU A 625 15.65 16.93 26.23
N ALA A 626 15.65 18.13 25.66
CA ALA A 626 16.75 18.59 24.81
C ALA A 626 18.04 18.78 25.62
N ILE A 627 19.16 18.49 24.98
CA ILE A 627 20.51 18.71 25.53
C ILE A 627 21.02 20.04 25.00
N TYR A 628 21.67 20.83 25.85
CA TYR A 628 22.21 22.12 25.49
C TYR A 628 23.72 22.08 25.40
N ALA A 629 24.29 22.82 24.46
CA ALA A 629 25.73 22.88 24.22
C ALA A 629 26.17 24.33 23.99
N SER A 630 27.37 24.67 24.45
CA SER A 630 27.99 25.94 24.08
C SER A 630 28.50 25.87 22.65
N ARG A 631 28.11 26.84 21.82
CA ARG A 631 28.58 26.92 20.43
C ARG A 631 30.09 27.05 20.35
N ARG A 632 30.69 27.92 21.18
CA ARG A 632 32.15 28.11 21.24
C ARG A 632 32.88 26.82 21.61
N HIS A 633 32.36 26.06 22.58
CA HIS A 633 32.97 24.78 22.97
C HIS A 633 32.92 23.76 21.83
N PHE A 634 31.79 23.68 21.11
CA PHE A 634 31.60 22.76 19.99
C PHE A 634 32.47 23.12 18.78
N GLU A 635 32.57 24.40 18.44
CA GLU A 635 33.43 24.89 17.35
C GLU A 635 34.92 24.63 17.64
N ASN A 636 35.37 24.91 18.87
CA ASN A 636 36.77 24.70 19.26
C ASN A 636 37.18 23.22 19.34
N ASN A 637 36.24 22.31 19.60
CA ASN A 637 36.50 20.88 19.80
C ASN A 637 35.88 19.98 18.72
N LEU A 638 35.51 20.55 17.56
CA LEU A 638 34.67 19.88 16.56
C LEU A 638 35.26 18.57 16.04
N SER A 639 36.55 18.54 15.73
CA SER A 639 37.25 17.34 15.24
C SER A 639 37.26 16.22 16.29
N ALA A 640 37.64 16.54 17.52
CA ALA A 640 37.68 15.60 18.64
C ALA A 640 36.30 15.06 19.02
N LEU A 641 35.27 15.92 19.02
CA LEU A 641 33.89 15.52 19.29
C LEU A 641 33.33 14.62 18.17
N ARG A 642 33.58 14.95 16.91
CA ARG A 642 33.16 14.10 15.77
C ARG A 642 33.78 12.72 15.85
N GLU A 643 35.10 12.63 16.04
CA GLU A 643 35.80 11.35 16.16
C GLU A 643 35.26 10.51 17.33
N ARG A 644 35.09 11.14 18.50
CA ARG A 644 34.58 10.48 19.71
C ARG A 644 33.17 9.90 19.51
N PHE A 645 32.24 10.69 18.97
CA PHE A 645 30.84 10.27 18.84
C PHE A 645 30.58 9.40 17.60
N GLN A 646 31.36 9.53 16.52
CA GLN A 646 31.31 8.61 15.39
C GLN A 646 31.83 7.21 15.76
N ARG A 647 32.94 7.11 16.51
CA ARG A 647 33.40 5.83 17.07
C ARG A 647 32.33 5.18 17.94
N ARG A 648 31.72 5.96 18.83
CA ARG A 648 30.66 5.47 19.73
C ARG A 648 29.40 5.04 18.96
N MET A 649 29.07 5.66 17.82
CA MET A 649 28.00 5.18 16.93
C MET A 649 28.37 3.88 16.23
N ALA A 650 29.61 3.72 15.78
CA ALA A 650 30.09 2.48 15.16
C ALA A 650 30.00 1.30 16.15
N ASP A 651 30.32 1.53 17.43
CA ASP A 651 30.15 0.54 18.51
C ASP A 651 28.68 0.09 18.68
N PHE A 652 27.71 0.98 18.43
CA PHE A 652 26.27 0.68 18.47
C PHE A 652 25.72 0.02 17.18
N GLU A 653 26.42 0.16 16.06
CA GLU A 653 26.05 -0.46 14.77
C GLU A 653 26.70 -1.83 14.58
N GLY A 654 27.74 -2.11 15.38
CA GLY A 654 28.43 -3.39 15.47
C GLY A 654 29.53 -3.52 14.43
N HIS A 655 30.71 -3.93 14.86
CA HIS A 655 31.79 -4.27 13.95
C HIS A 655 31.56 -5.68 13.36
N GLU A 656 31.67 -5.80 12.04
CA GLU A 656 31.85 -7.10 11.38
C GLU A 656 33.28 -7.57 11.66
N THR A 657 33.42 -8.70 12.37
CA THR A 657 34.69 -9.40 12.43
C THR A 657 35.01 -10.00 11.04
N LYS A 658 36.28 -10.35 10.79
CA LYS A 658 36.70 -11.02 9.54
C LYS A 658 35.94 -12.34 9.25
N GLU A 659 35.21 -12.86 10.23
CA GLU A 659 34.37 -14.07 10.14
C GLU A 659 32.88 -13.76 9.90
N GLY A 660 32.50 -12.49 9.67
CA GLY A 660 31.13 -12.10 9.31
C GLY A 660 30.15 -12.01 10.48
N VAL A 661 30.62 -12.05 11.73
CA VAL A 661 29.75 -11.96 12.92
C VAL A 661 29.68 -10.50 13.40
N LYS A 662 28.49 -9.89 13.35
CA LYS A 662 28.22 -8.56 13.92
C LYS A 662 28.01 -8.63 15.43
N LEU A 663 28.99 -8.16 16.20
CA LEU A 663 28.84 -7.93 17.63
C LEU A 663 28.24 -6.54 17.86
N SER A 664 26.91 -6.45 17.98
CA SER A 664 26.22 -5.20 18.35
C SER A 664 25.90 -5.18 19.85
N MET A 665 26.17 -4.06 20.53
CA MET A 665 25.75 -3.83 21.93
C MET A 665 24.22 -3.67 22.00
N LYS A 666 23.49 -4.77 22.16
CA LYS A 666 22.02 -4.87 22.02
C LYS A 666 21.18 -4.20 23.12
N HIS A 667 21.76 -3.47 24.07
CA HIS A 667 21.04 -3.11 25.31
C HIS A 667 20.98 -1.62 25.71
N ARG A 668 21.29 -0.65 24.81
CA ARG A 668 21.14 0.78 25.15
C ARG A 668 20.56 1.60 24.00
N THR A 669 19.29 1.38 23.69
CA THR A 669 18.54 2.15 22.67
C THR A 669 18.55 3.65 22.95
N GLU A 670 18.39 4.04 24.22
CA GLU A 670 18.35 5.46 24.63
C GLU A 670 19.69 6.18 24.46
N GLU A 671 20.81 5.51 24.74
CA GLU A 671 22.15 6.09 24.59
C GLU A 671 22.50 6.25 23.09
N LYS A 672 22.07 5.28 22.26
CA LYS A 672 22.22 5.35 20.80
C LYS A 672 21.48 6.54 20.20
N GLU A 673 20.29 6.87 20.70
CA GLU A 673 19.50 8.01 20.22
C GLU A 673 20.16 9.35 20.58
N VAL A 674 20.68 9.50 21.79
CA VAL A 674 21.44 10.68 22.22
C VAL A 674 22.68 10.87 21.36
N VAL A 675 23.49 9.82 21.18
CA VAL A 675 24.71 9.87 20.36
C VAL A 675 24.38 10.20 18.90
N ARG A 676 23.31 9.62 18.34
CA ARG A 676 22.85 9.93 16.99
C ARG A 676 22.48 11.41 16.83
N ALA A 677 21.74 11.99 17.77
CA ALA A 677 21.36 13.40 17.74
C ALA A 677 22.58 14.33 17.82
N ILE A 678 23.58 13.98 18.64
CA ILE A 678 24.85 14.72 18.74
C ILE A 678 25.63 14.66 17.42
N VAL A 679 25.75 13.47 16.80
CA VAL A 679 26.46 13.30 15.52
C VAL A 679 25.79 14.09 14.39
N GLN A 680 24.46 14.06 14.30
CA GLN A 680 23.71 14.86 13.33
C GLN A 680 23.97 16.36 13.51
N THR A 681 23.99 16.83 14.76
CA THR A 681 24.28 18.24 15.08
C THR A 681 25.72 18.61 14.71
N LEU A 682 26.71 17.77 15.06
CA LEU A 682 28.12 18.00 14.75
C LEU A 682 28.40 18.00 13.25
N ASN A 683 27.71 17.18 12.46
CA ASN A 683 27.83 17.18 10.99
C ASN A 683 27.28 18.48 10.38
N GLY A 684 26.24 19.07 10.97
CA GLY A 684 25.66 20.35 10.54
C GLY A 684 26.52 21.58 10.83
N ILE A 685 27.43 21.54 11.82
CA ILE A 685 28.25 22.70 12.25
C ILE A 685 29.46 22.96 11.33
N GLY A 686 29.71 22.14 10.31
CA GLY A 686 30.84 22.31 9.39
C GLY A 686 30.52 22.07 7.92
N ALA A 687 29.26 22.29 7.52
CA ALA A 687 28.79 22.20 6.14
C ALA A 687 28.47 23.58 5.53
N ASP A 688 29.08 24.63 6.09
CA ASP A 688 29.06 26.00 5.56
C ASP A 688 30.19 26.20 4.54
#